data_AF-A0A9P6MAK2-F1
#
_entry.id   AF-A0A9P6MAK2-F1
#
_cell.length_a   1.000
_cell.length_b   1.000
_cell.length_c   1.000
_cell.angle_alpha   90.00
_cell.angle_beta   90.00
_cell.angle_gamma   90.00
#
_symmetry.space_group_name_H-M   'P 1'
#
loop_
_entity.id
_entity.type
_entity.pdbx_description
1 polymer ?
#
loop_
_entity_poly.entity_id
_entity_poly.type
_entity_poly.pdbx_seq_one_letter_code
_entity_poly.pdbx_strand_id
1 'polypeptide(L)'
;MSSILSLELRASERGLRTHRVLHPLRIAHRPGVTLDVAVTSSARVSLVALIRSKVGLKVTVKDIFDLKTVRNLSEQQRDRTCSLGQTADWKVEEGPLAGTLPLLPIQEWFFAKALTKRHHWNQSFTIKTPELELVKLRATLRVLYEHHDAFSLRFKPDGDEIIQHYEPCREEIELKTLDIRSLKDDESLQDVLTQWQSGFNLEQGITFAVGYLYGFEDNSSRIWIAMHHLIIDTVSCRVLIRDLKAAYEGHDLGPKGSSYRQWALAIQNYPRSDDELLFWEEMTKEMNQTALHKSQIQQRASFSLSITQTEKLLRDCNRAYDTRANELLLTAFGWALQETLGSNTNHITLEGHGREGSIDPSLNVGDTVGWFTTMYPFVFPPIHDLGNGILNTKDRLRRIPDHGIGYGALYGYVKKPLPRFSFNYLGQFGGSSPSSSSWILTNGPGEIGYDRAPEDSDADTALLDTTCLCLDGQMRFDISSRLGMETTDRFTTLFKSCLEHVIQHTLDSSYIHRDMIHSSPAPDDFIPYFEFRGHERKGHISFLLPPGEGGAESYFNNIVRQLPHSNLVVFNNLYLHASNTRKSFEELAQYYIDHIQRLQPHGPYHLLGWSFGGVLSMEISRQLVLAGESIATLVLIDSYFAVRQANAAIKSPAEECIIDAINYQYYPTQGDLRRVVEHTNIVLFKACRVSDIGGSEQQRKLFEYYAGTKYNLLDTVVDRDTIRCIEMHDNTHFSWVKDEIQVAEICKMML
;
A
#
# COMPACT_ATOMS: atom_id res chain seq x y z
N MET A 1 10.83 -2.56 23.05
CA MET A 1 9.62 -2.76 22.21
C MET A 1 8.31 -2.62 22.97
N SER A 2 8.04 -3.40 24.03
CA SER A 2 6.70 -3.44 24.67
C SER A 2 6.25 -2.14 25.38
N SER A 3 7.13 -1.36 26.00
CA SER A 3 6.72 -0.09 26.65
C SER A 3 6.36 1.00 25.65
N ILE A 4 7.09 1.05 24.52
CA ILE A 4 6.93 2.04 23.45
C ILE A 4 5.66 1.75 22.63
N LEU A 5 5.41 0.48 22.29
CA LEU A 5 4.20 0.06 21.58
C LEU A 5 2.93 0.14 22.46
N SER A 6 3.06 0.05 23.79
CA SER A 6 1.91 0.10 24.70
C SER A 6 1.28 1.49 24.90
N LEU A 7 1.95 2.56 24.47
CA LEU A 7 1.44 3.93 24.56
C LEU A 7 0.54 4.32 23.36
N GLU A 8 0.69 3.66 22.20
CA GLU A 8 -0.17 3.89 21.03
C GLU A 8 -1.18 2.77 20.74
N LEU A 9 -0.95 1.53 21.21
CA LEU A 9 -1.82 0.37 20.90
C LEU A 9 -2.95 0.11 21.93
N ARG A 10 -3.18 0.99 22.91
CA ARG A 10 -4.34 0.87 23.83
C ARG A 10 -5.61 1.45 23.20
N ALA A 11 -6.03 0.91 22.06
CA ALA A 11 -7.32 1.21 21.44
C ALA A 11 -7.90 0.01 20.70
N SER A 12 -8.00 -1.17 21.32
CA SER A 12 -8.87 -2.24 20.79
C SER A 12 -9.39 -3.28 21.79
N GLU A 13 -9.08 -3.20 23.09
CA GLU A 13 -9.60 -4.19 24.06
C GLU A 13 -10.22 -3.50 25.28
N ARG A 14 -11.54 -3.34 25.27
CA ARG A 14 -12.34 -3.26 26.52
C ARG A 14 -13.28 -4.45 26.58
N GLY A 15 -12.90 -5.41 27.43
CA GLY A 15 -13.75 -6.52 27.83
C GLY A 15 -13.03 -7.43 28.81
N LEU A 16 -12.69 -6.93 30.02
CA LEU A 16 -12.70 -7.65 31.30
C LEU A 16 -11.84 -6.90 32.34
N ARG A 17 -12.48 -6.50 33.45
CA ARG A 17 -11.85 -5.97 34.66
C ARG A 17 -11.08 -7.10 35.38
N THR A 18 -9.88 -6.83 35.87
CA THR A 18 -9.44 -7.10 37.26
C THR A 18 -8.01 -6.63 37.49
N HIS A 19 -7.79 -5.96 38.62
CA HIS A 19 -6.50 -5.48 39.11
C HIS A 19 -5.55 -6.64 39.46
N ARG A 20 -4.30 -6.58 38.98
CA ARG A 20 -3.10 -7.04 39.72
C ARG A 20 -1.82 -6.52 39.07
N VAL A 21 -0.98 -5.87 39.88
CA VAL A 21 0.35 -5.37 39.55
C VAL A 21 1.29 -6.56 39.35
N LEU A 22 1.95 -6.68 38.19
CA LEU A 22 3.02 -7.65 37.93
C LEU A 22 4.14 -7.03 37.08
N HIS A 23 5.38 -7.39 37.45
CA HIS A 23 6.70 -6.89 37.00
C HIS A 23 6.97 -6.86 35.46
N PRO A 24 7.95 -6.06 34.98
CA PRO A 24 8.11 -5.68 33.56
C PRO A 24 8.63 -6.74 32.57
N LEU A 25 8.88 -7.99 32.99
CA LEU A 25 9.58 -8.99 32.13
C LEU A 25 8.65 -9.98 31.41
N ARG A 26 7.32 -9.84 31.49
CA ARG A 26 6.36 -10.84 30.93
C ARG A 26 5.57 -10.42 29.69
N ILE A 27 5.81 -9.24 29.10
CA ILE A 27 4.96 -8.71 28.01
C ILE A 27 5.50 -9.01 26.60
N ALA A 28 6.73 -9.52 26.46
CA ALA A 28 7.31 -9.89 25.15
C ALA A 28 6.65 -11.11 24.46
N HIS A 29 5.71 -11.81 25.10
CA HIS A 29 5.15 -13.08 24.62
C HIS A 29 3.65 -13.05 24.27
N ARG A 30 2.98 -11.90 24.16
CA ARG A 30 1.57 -11.89 23.71
C ARG A 30 1.48 -12.24 22.21
N PRO A 31 0.74 -13.28 21.80
CA PRO A 31 0.42 -13.54 20.39
C PRO A 31 -0.67 -12.57 19.94
N GLY A 32 -0.56 -11.96 18.75
CA GLY A 32 -1.70 -11.29 18.10
C GLY A 32 -1.69 -9.76 18.01
N VAL A 33 -0.62 -9.04 18.36
CA VAL A 33 -0.55 -7.59 18.07
C VAL A 33 -0.15 -7.39 16.61
N THR A 34 -1.15 -7.24 15.74
CA THR A 34 -1.00 -6.88 14.33
C THR A 34 -0.40 -5.48 14.22
N LEU A 35 0.56 -5.29 13.32
CA LEU A 35 1.02 -3.97 12.90
C LEU A 35 -0.03 -3.37 11.96
N ASP A 36 -1.23 -3.13 12.47
CA ASP A 36 -2.29 -2.42 11.74
C ASP A 36 -2.04 -0.91 11.80
N VAL A 37 -0.77 -0.54 11.61
CA VAL A 37 -0.31 0.84 11.73
C VAL A 37 -0.58 1.52 10.40
N ALA A 38 -1.70 2.23 10.42
CA ALA A 38 -2.16 3.28 9.52
C ALA A 38 -2.52 2.89 8.09
N VAL A 39 -3.72 3.35 7.70
CA VAL A 39 -4.37 3.20 6.39
C VAL A 39 -3.58 3.87 5.24
N THR A 40 -2.47 4.55 5.54
CA THR A 40 -1.73 5.43 4.58
C THR A 40 -0.24 5.11 4.54
N SER A 41 0.38 5.28 3.36
CA SER A 41 1.82 5.08 3.14
C SER A 41 2.70 6.03 3.97
N SER A 42 2.30 7.29 4.12
CA SER A 42 3.01 8.32 4.91
C SER A 42 3.18 7.97 6.39
N ALA A 43 2.15 7.38 7.01
CA ALA A 43 2.20 6.97 8.40
C ALA A 43 3.10 5.73 8.61
N ARG A 44 3.27 4.86 7.61
CA ARG A 44 4.21 3.73 7.66
C ARG A 44 5.66 4.21 7.58
N VAL A 45 5.95 5.17 6.69
CA VAL A 45 7.26 5.83 6.65
C VAL A 45 7.59 6.45 8.02
N SER A 46 6.61 7.14 8.63
CA SER A 46 6.75 7.73 9.96
C SER A 46 7.00 6.68 11.06
N LEU A 47 6.36 5.50 10.97
CA LEU A 47 6.57 4.40 11.92
C LEU A 47 7.98 3.81 11.82
N VAL A 48 8.49 3.58 10.60
CA VAL A 48 9.86 3.10 10.38
C VAL A 48 10.86 4.04 11.04
N ALA A 49 10.70 5.33 10.78
CA ALA A 49 11.45 6.43 11.38
C ALA A 49 11.41 6.38 12.92
N LEU A 50 10.22 6.23 13.51
CA LEU A 50 10.05 6.13 14.96
C LEU A 50 10.72 4.89 15.57
N ILE A 51 10.60 3.73 14.92
CA ILE A 51 11.23 2.48 15.37
C ILE A 51 12.76 2.65 15.40
N ARG A 52 13.33 3.31 14.39
CA ARG A 52 14.74 3.65 14.37
C ARG A 52 15.11 4.57 15.53
N SER A 53 14.49 5.75 15.64
CA SER A 53 14.92 6.76 16.61
C SER A 53 14.79 6.28 18.06
N LYS A 54 13.80 5.44 18.36
CA LYS A 54 13.55 4.97 19.74
C LYS A 54 14.20 3.62 20.08
N VAL A 55 14.48 2.78 19.08
CA VAL A 55 14.93 1.39 19.32
C VAL A 55 16.24 1.06 18.61
N GLY A 56 16.71 1.92 17.71
CA GLY A 56 17.94 1.71 16.94
C GLY A 56 17.84 0.59 15.90
N LEU A 57 16.64 0.08 15.60
CA LEU A 57 16.44 -1.03 14.66
C LEU A 57 16.31 -0.53 13.23
N LYS A 58 17.01 -1.20 12.30
CA LYS A 58 16.87 -0.98 10.86
C LYS A 58 15.67 -1.77 10.33
N VAL A 59 14.54 -1.08 10.22
CA VAL A 59 13.28 -1.60 9.67
C VAL A 59 12.99 -0.87 8.37
N THR A 60 12.44 -1.55 7.38
CA THR A 60 11.95 -0.93 6.14
C THR A 60 10.42 -0.86 6.11
N VAL A 61 9.84 -0.03 5.24
CA VAL A 61 8.37 -0.03 5.03
C VAL A 61 7.91 -1.40 4.54
N LYS A 62 8.72 -2.07 3.71
CA LYS A 62 8.50 -3.44 3.26
C LYS A 62 8.46 -4.44 4.43
N ASP A 63 9.38 -4.33 5.40
CA ASP A 63 9.37 -5.19 6.59
C ASP A 63 8.04 -5.04 7.39
N ILE A 64 7.44 -3.85 7.44
CA ILE A 64 6.12 -3.66 8.08
C ILE A 64 5.03 -4.46 7.33
N PHE A 65 5.06 -4.47 6.00
CA PHE A 65 4.11 -5.20 5.16
C PHE A 65 4.30 -6.72 5.21
N ASP A 66 5.55 -7.17 5.12
CA ASP A 66 5.86 -8.60 4.98
C ASP A 66 5.66 -9.32 6.30
N LEU A 67 5.98 -8.66 7.42
CA LEU A 67 6.01 -9.29 8.74
C LEU A 67 4.68 -9.11 9.48
N LYS A 68 3.87 -8.10 9.14
CA LYS A 68 2.48 -7.86 9.58
C LYS A 68 2.21 -7.79 11.08
N THR A 69 3.14 -8.17 11.94
CA THR A 69 2.99 -8.22 13.40
C THR A 69 4.28 -7.79 14.08
N VAL A 70 4.15 -7.19 15.26
CA VAL A 70 5.30 -6.78 16.09
C VAL A 70 6.21 -7.96 16.39
N ARG A 71 5.62 -9.15 16.58
CA ARG A 71 6.35 -10.39 16.84
C ARG A 71 7.26 -10.77 15.68
N ASN A 72 6.71 -10.93 14.49
CA ASN A 72 7.48 -11.34 13.31
C ASN A 72 8.58 -10.32 12.99
N LEU A 73 8.27 -9.03 13.19
CA LEU A 73 9.24 -7.95 13.04
C LEU A 73 10.37 -8.05 14.07
N SER A 74 10.05 -8.37 15.32
CA SER A 74 11.06 -8.59 16.37
C SER A 74 11.89 -9.86 16.14
N GLU A 75 11.29 -10.94 15.66
CA GLU A 75 11.95 -12.22 15.40
C GLU A 75 12.92 -12.10 14.22
N GLN A 76 12.49 -11.50 13.11
CA GLN A 76 13.35 -11.28 11.94
C GLN A 76 14.54 -10.35 12.29
N GLN A 77 14.34 -9.33 13.11
CA GLN A 77 15.42 -8.43 13.54
C GLN A 77 16.43 -9.13 14.47
N ARG A 78 15.96 -10.02 15.34
CA ARG A 78 16.82 -10.86 16.16
C ARG A 78 17.65 -11.81 15.29
N ASP A 79 17.04 -12.40 14.27
CA ASP A 79 17.74 -13.30 13.35
C ASP A 79 18.76 -12.54 12.48
N ARG A 80 18.43 -11.32 11.99
CA ARG A 80 19.37 -10.43 11.28
C ARG A 80 20.56 -10.02 12.17
N THR A 81 20.33 -9.79 13.45
CA THR A 81 21.40 -9.45 14.42
C THR A 81 22.30 -10.65 14.74
N CYS A 82 21.75 -11.87 14.72
CA CYS A 82 22.48 -13.11 14.99
C CYS A 82 23.23 -13.70 13.77
N SER A 83 22.82 -13.37 12.53
CA SER A 83 23.32 -14.05 11.32
C SER A 83 24.38 -13.28 10.52
N LEU A 84 24.54 -11.96 10.69
CA LEU A 84 25.59 -11.18 10.03
C LEU A 84 26.08 -10.07 10.97
N GLY A 85 27.35 -10.14 11.39
CA GLY A 85 28.04 -8.96 11.90
C GLY A 85 28.08 -7.90 10.79
N GLN A 86 27.48 -6.73 11.06
CA GLN A 86 27.27 -5.59 10.15
C GLN A 86 26.12 -5.76 9.15
N THR A 87 24.94 -5.24 9.53
CA THR A 87 24.06 -4.63 8.53
C THR A 87 24.77 -3.38 8.04
N ALA A 88 24.98 -3.22 6.72
CA ALA A 88 25.60 -2.02 6.17
C ALA A 88 24.91 -0.77 6.75
N ASP A 89 25.69 0.17 7.28
CA ASP A 89 25.15 1.41 7.83
C ASP A 89 24.54 2.26 6.71
N TRP A 90 23.41 2.89 7.01
CA TRP A 90 22.83 3.86 6.08
C TRP A 90 23.84 4.98 5.86
N LYS A 91 23.92 5.49 4.64
CA LYS A 91 24.74 6.66 4.37
C LYS A 91 24.12 7.85 5.13
N VAL A 92 24.94 8.55 5.90
CA VAL A 92 24.54 9.72 6.68
C VAL A 92 25.56 10.83 6.42
N GLU A 93 25.10 12.07 6.39
CA GLU A 93 25.96 13.24 6.45
C GLU A 93 25.76 13.92 7.81
N GLU A 94 26.84 14.01 8.59
CA GLU A 94 26.81 14.54 9.95
C GLU A 94 27.18 16.03 9.99
N GLY A 95 26.68 16.70 11.02
CA GLY A 95 26.93 18.13 11.25
C GLY A 95 26.14 19.06 10.32
N PRO A 96 26.47 20.37 10.31
CA PRO A 96 25.87 21.34 9.40
C PRO A 96 26.29 21.08 7.96
N LEU A 97 25.32 20.91 7.06
CA LEU A 97 25.60 20.68 5.65
C LEU A 97 25.90 22.00 4.92
N ALA A 98 26.80 21.92 3.93
CA ALA A 98 27.20 23.02 3.06
C ALA A 98 27.38 22.52 1.62
N GLY A 99 27.35 23.44 0.66
CA GLY A 99 27.59 23.13 -0.76
C GLY A 99 26.31 22.85 -1.55
N THR A 100 26.48 22.57 -2.84
CA THR A 100 25.38 22.42 -3.80
C THR A 100 24.81 21.01 -3.81
N LEU A 101 23.59 20.88 -4.33
CA LEU A 101 22.89 19.62 -4.56
C LEU A 101 21.92 19.79 -5.74
N PRO A 102 21.59 18.72 -6.48
CA PRO A 102 20.66 18.84 -7.60
C PRO A 102 19.25 19.18 -7.11
N LEU A 103 18.45 19.78 -7.99
CA LEU A 103 17.02 19.92 -7.78
C LEU A 103 16.35 18.56 -7.96
N LEU A 104 15.30 18.29 -7.17
CA LEU A 104 14.38 17.19 -7.47
C LEU A 104 13.40 17.60 -8.58
N PRO A 105 12.81 16.64 -9.32
CA PRO A 105 11.85 16.93 -10.40
C PRO A 105 10.69 17.85 -9.99
N ILE A 106 10.23 17.74 -8.74
CA ILE A 106 9.17 18.59 -8.18
C ILE A 106 9.61 20.05 -8.01
N GLN A 107 10.89 20.27 -7.68
CA GLN A 107 11.46 21.61 -7.53
C GLN A 107 11.71 22.24 -8.91
N GLU A 108 12.19 21.45 -9.88
CA GLU A 108 12.29 21.88 -11.29
C GLU A 108 10.94 22.31 -11.85
N TRP A 109 9.88 21.52 -11.57
CA TRP A 109 8.50 21.87 -11.93
C TRP A 109 8.03 23.18 -11.31
N PHE A 110 8.37 23.43 -10.04
CA PHE A 110 8.05 24.69 -9.38
C PHE A 110 8.73 25.88 -10.06
N PHE A 111 10.04 25.79 -10.34
CA PHE A 111 10.79 26.88 -10.97
C PHE A 111 10.41 27.12 -12.43
N ALA A 112 9.85 26.13 -13.11
CA ALA A 112 9.30 26.29 -14.47
C ALA A 112 8.00 27.10 -14.52
N LYS A 113 7.34 27.35 -13.37
CA LYS A 113 6.12 28.16 -13.33
C LYS A 113 6.43 29.65 -13.50
N ALA A 114 5.57 30.34 -14.24
CA ALA A 114 5.62 31.80 -14.38
C ALA A 114 5.03 32.49 -13.13
N LEU A 115 5.73 32.42 -12.00
CA LEU A 115 5.34 33.02 -10.72
C LEU A 115 5.92 34.42 -10.54
N THR A 116 5.06 35.38 -10.21
CA THR A 116 5.41 36.77 -9.91
C THR A 116 5.84 36.95 -8.45
N LYS A 117 5.28 36.15 -7.54
CA LYS A 117 5.53 36.15 -6.09
C LYS A 117 6.03 34.78 -5.64
N ARG A 118 7.01 34.23 -6.37
CA ARG A 118 7.59 32.89 -6.14
C ARG A 118 8.03 32.60 -4.71
N HIS A 119 8.37 33.62 -3.93
CA HIS A 119 8.80 33.45 -2.54
C HIS A 119 7.63 33.20 -1.57
N HIS A 120 6.39 33.38 -2.00
CA HIS A 120 5.18 33.12 -1.22
C HIS A 120 4.44 31.92 -1.81
N TRP A 121 5.08 30.76 -1.69
CA TRP A 121 4.50 29.46 -2.01
C TRP A 121 4.84 28.51 -0.87
N ASN A 122 4.02 28.57 0.16
CA ASN A 122 4.31 28.02 1.47
C ASN A 122 3.42 26.80 1.75
N GLN A 123 3.74 26.12 2.83
CA GLN A 123 2.86 25.18 3.49
C GLN A 123 2.88 25.52 4.98
N SER A 124 1.70 25.71 5.55
CA SER A 124 1.54 26.01 6.97
C SER A 124 0.72 24.95 7.70
N PHE A 125 1.01 24.77 8.98
CA PHE A 125 0.30 23.81 9.83
C PHE A 125 0.31 24.27 11.30
N THR A 126 -0.72 23.86 12.04
CA THR A 126 -0.94 24.33 13.41
C THR A 126 -1.06 23.17 14.38
N ILE A 127 -0.43 23.31 15.54
CA ILE A 127 -0.38 22.31 16.60
C ILE A 127 -1.10 22.87 17.82
N LYS A 128 -2.19 22.24 18.23
CA LYS A 128 -2.84 22.46 19.52
C LYS A 128 -1.97 21.87 20.62
N THR A 129 -1.65 22.70 21.60
CA THR A 129 -0.80 22.36 22.75
C THR A 129 -1.43 22.90 24.04
N PRO A 130 -1.09 22.34 25.21
CA PRO A 130 -1.22 23.07 26.47
C PRO A 130 -0.42 24.37 26.44
N GLU A 131 -0.61 25.25 27.40
CA GLU A 131 0.25 26.43 27.54
C GLU A 131 1.72 26.00 27.75
N LEU A 132 2.63 26.64 27.01
CA LEU A 132 4.05 26.32 26.96
C LEU A 132 4.90 27.46 27.51
N GLU A 133 6.05 27.11 28.07
CA GLU A 133 7.07 28.05 28.51
C GLU A 133 7.85 28.58 27.29
N LEU A 134 7.68 29.87 27.01
CA LEU A 134 8.24 30.50 25.80
C LEU A 134 9.77 30.46 25.73
N VAL A 135 10.46 30.55 26.87
CA VAL A 135 11.93 30.46 26.92
C VAL A 135 12.39 29.08 26.45
N LYS A 136 11.73 28.02 26.94
CA LYS A 136 11.98 26.65 26.53
C LYS A 136 11.64 26.41 25.06
N LEU A 137 10.52 26.96 24.59
CA LEU A 137 10.11 26.86 23.19
C LEU A 137 11.12 27.52 22.25
N ARG A 138 11.60 28.74 22.57
CA ARG A 138 12.66 29.42 21.80
C ARG A 138 13.95 28.60 21.71
N ALA A 139 14.39 28.01 22.82
CA ALA A 139 15.56 27.13 22.82
C ALA A 139 15.33 25.87 21.96
N THR A 140 14.13 25.31 21.99
CA THR A 140 13.75 24.12 21.20
C THR A 140 13.80 24.40 19.69
N LEU A 141 13.39 25.59 19.25
CA LEU A 141 13.44 25.96 17.84
C LEU A 141 14.87 25.98 17.29
N ARG A 142 15.87 26.37 18.10
CA ARG A 142 17.28 26.33 17.72
C ARG A 142 17.75 24.89 17.50
N VAL A 143 17.37 23.97 18.40
CA VAL A 143 17.68 22.53 18.27
C VAL A 143 17.11 21.95 16.98
N LEU A 144 15.85 22.25 16.65
CA LEU A 144 15.22 21.79 15.40
C LEU A 144 15.92 22.33 14.16
N TYR A 145 16.27 23.61 14.18
CA TYR A 145 16.94 24.27 13.07
C TYR A 145 18.31 23.64 12.79
N GLU A 146 19.08 23.33 13.83
CA GLU A 146 20.38 22.66 13.71
C GLU A 146 20.25 21.19 13.29
N HIS A 147 19.18 20.52 13.73
CA HIS A 147 18.95 19.11 13.44
C HIS A 147 18.44 18.86 12.00
N HIS A 148 17.59 19.73 11.45
CA HIS A 148 17.01 19.54 10.12
C HIS A 148 17.62 20.47 9.07
N ASP A 149 18.48 19.94 8.21
CA ASP A 149 19.24 20.73 7.23
C ASP A 149 18.37 21.44 6.17
N ALA A 150 17.09 21.07 6.04
CA ALA A 150 16.13 21.73 5.16
C ALA A 150 15.93 23.21 5.46
N PHE A 151 16.08 23.65 6.72
CA PHE A 151 16.01 25.07 7.09
C PHE A 151 17.16 25.89 6.46
N SER A 152 18.26 25.22 6.09
CA SER A 152 19.42 25.83 5.45
C SER A 152 19.38 25.72 3.91
N LEU A 153 18.33 25.15 3.31
CA LEU A 153 18.22 25.10 1.85
C LEU A 153 17.96 26.49 1.27
N ARG A 154 18.73 26.85 0.25
CA ARG A 154 18.61 28.10 -0.52
C ARG A 154 18.62 27.80 -2.01
N PHE A 155 18.01 28.71 -2.76
CA PHE A 155 17.81 28.60 -4.20
C PHE A 155 18.15 29.93 -4.84
N LYS A 156 19.19 29.95 -5.68
CA LYS A 156 19.64 31.16 -6.37
C LYS A 156 19.70 30.94 -7.88
N PRO A 157 19.38 31.95 -8.69
CA PRO A 157 19.63 31.89 -10.13
C PRO A 157 21.13 31.85 -10.42
N ASP A 158 21.53 31.02 -11.38
CA ASP A 158 22.85 31.01 -12.02
C ASP A 158 22.66 30.90 -13.54
N GLY A 159 22.69 32.06 -14.21
CA GLY A 159 22.26 32.16 -15.61
C GLY A 159 20.78 31.81 -15.77
N ASP A 160 20.50 30.83 -16.65
CA ASP A 160 19.14 30.32 -16.90
C ASP A 160 18.75 29.17 -15.96
N GLU A 161 19.67 28.69 -15.11
CA GLU A 161 19.44 27.59 -14.19
C GLU A 161 19.26 28.08 -12.74
N ILE A 162 18.68 27.22 -11.89
CA ILE A 162 18.56 27.46 -10.46
C ILE A 162 19.51 26.52 -9.72
N ILE A 163 20.38 27.08 -8.90
CA ILE A 163 21.25 26.31 -8.01
C ILE A 163 20.59 26.20 -6.65
N GLN A 164 20.42 24.95 -6.20
CA GLN A 164 20.11 24.63 -4.81
C GLN A 164 21.41 24.42 -4.04
N HIS A 165 21.51 24.98 -2.84
CA HIS A 165 22.64 24.78 -1.93
C HIS A 165 22.24 24.88 -0.47
N TYR A 166 23.07 24.32 0.41
CA TYR A 166 22.95 24.54 1.84
C TYR A 166 23.72 25.79 2.24
N GLU A 167 23.03 26.73 2.88
CA GLU A 167 23.58 27.90 3.51
C GLU A 167 22.76 28.24 4.77
N PRO A 168 23.36 28.20 5.96
CA PRO A 168 22.68 28.59 7.19
C PRO A 168 22.16 30.03 7.12
N CYS A 169 20.92 30.22 7.55
CA CYS A 169 20.36 31.54 7.81
C CYS A 169 21.22 32.28 8.84
N ARG A 170 21.54 33.54 8.53
CA ARG A 170 22.31 34.44 9.41
C ARG A 170 21.41 35.26 10.33
N GLU A 171 20.11 35.25 10.08
CA GLU A 171 19.11 35.96 10.88
C GLU A 171 18.74 35.14 12.12
N GLU A 172 18.39 35.82 13.21
CA GLU A 172 17.93 35.14 14.42
C GLU A 172 16.52 34.55 14.20
N ILE A 173 16.34 33.30 14.63
CA ILE A 173 15.04 32.61 14.55
C ILE A 173 14.08 33.26 15.56
N GLU A 174 13.19 34.09 15.07
CA GLU A 174 12.18 34.76 15.88
C GLU A 174 10.97 33.82 16.13
N LEU A 175 10.67 33.57 17.41
CA LEU A 175 9.35 33.08 17.82
C LEU A 175 8.40 34.27 17.96
N LYS A 176 7.45 34.38 17.02
CA LYS A 176 6.38 35.38 17.06
C LYS A 176 5.33 34.97 18.08
N THR A 177 4.68 35.93 18.73
CA THR A 177 3.63 35.66 19.72
C THR A 177 2.40 36.50 19.44
N LEU A 178 1.21 35.90 19.54
CA LEU A 178 -0.06 36.59 19.38
C LEU A 178 -1.04 36.16 20.47
N ASP A 179 -1.57 37.14 21.20
CA ASP A 179 -2.77 36.94 22.01
C ASP A 179 -3.98 37.06 21.07
N ILE A 180 -4.71 35.97 20.82
CA ILE A 180 -5.85 36.01 19.90
C ILE A 180 -6.97 36.95 20.38
N ARG A 181 -7.00 37.31 21.67
CA ARG A 181 -7.96 38.25 22.25
C ARG A 181 -7.63 39.71 21.93
N SER A 182 -6.42 39.95 21.43
CA SER A 182 -5.95 41.28 21.01
C SER A 182 -6.25 41.59 19.54
N LEU A 183 -6.74 40.60 18.78
CA LEU A 183 -7.21 40.81 17.41
C LEU A 183 -8.39 41.78 17.41
N LYS A 184 -8.33 42.76 16.51
CA LYS A 184 -9.42 43.72 16.32
C LYS A 184 -10.55 43.08 15.52
N ASP A 185 -11.75 43.66 15.60
CA ASP A 185 -12.93 43.15 14.89
C ASP A 185 -12.75 43.10 13.36
N ASP A 186 -11.87 43.93 12.79
CA ASP A 186 -11.55 44.01 11.36
C ASP A 186 -10.31 43.20 10.95
N GLU A 187 -9.61 42.56 11.89
CA GLU A 187 -8.39 41.79 11.65
C GLU A 187 -8.64 40.30 11.86
N SER A 188 -8.47 39.49 10.82
CA SER A 188 -8.59 38.04 10.96
C SER A 188 -7.24 37.42 11.38
N LEU A 189 -7.30 36.34 12.16
CA LEU A 189 -6.11 35.56 12.50
C LEU A 189 -5.36 35.12 11.22
N GLN A 190 -6.10 34.75 10.18
CA GLN A 190 -5.56 34.34 8.89
C GLN A 190 -4.73 35.45 8.23
N ASP A 191 -5.13 36.71 8.33
CA ASP A 191 -4.39 37.84 7.74
C ASP A 191 -3.05 38.06 8.45
N VAL A 192 -3.05 38.00 9.79
CA VAL A 192 -1.81 38.10 10.59
C VAL A 192 -0.85 36.97 10.24
N LEU A 193 -1.34 35.73 10.20
CA LEU A 193 -0.52 34.56 9.83
C LEU A 193 -0.01 34.67 8.39
N THR A 194 -0.80 35.23 7.47
CA THR A 194 -0.38 35.50 6.08
C THR A 194 0.74 36.53 6.04
N GLN A 195 0.62 37.62 6.80
CA GLN A 195 1.66 38.63 6.89
C GLN A 195 2.98 38.03 7.42
N TRP A 196 2.90 37.09 8.35
CA TRP A 196 4.10 36.47 8.92
C TRP A 196 4.85 35.56 7.95
N GLN A 197 4.19 35.03 6.92
CA GLN A 197 4.80 34.12 5.95
C GLN A 197 5.05 34.72 4.56
N SER A 198 4.51 35.90 4.25
CA SER A 198 4.61 36.50 2.91
C SER A 198 5.99 37.10 2.59
N GLY A 199 6.82 37.30 3.62
CA GLY A 199 8.15 37.92 3.50
C GLY A 199 9.32 36.95 3.31
N PHE A 200 9.07 35.68 3.00
CA PHE A 200 10.15 34.71 2.81
C PHE A 200 11.06 35.11 1.63
N ASN A 201 12.32 34.65 1.67
CA ASN A 201 13.28 34.88 0.61
C ASN A 201 14.11 33.61 0.38
N LEU A 202 14.03 33.09 -0.85
CA LEU A 202 14.61 31.80 -1.24
C LEU A 202 16.13 31.87 -1.43
N GLU A 203 16.66 33.06 -1.71
CA GLU A 203 18.07 33.25 -2.03
C GLU A 203 18.90 33.50 -0.77
N GLN A 204 18.47 34.43 0.09
CA GLN A 204 19.31 34.96 1.17
C GLN A 204 18.61 35.11 2.53
N GLY A 205 17.28 35.05 2.61
CA GLY A 205 16.55 35.33 3.85
C GLY A 205 16.00 34.09 4.54
N ILE A 206 14.98 34.30 5.39
CA ILE A 206 14.26 33.25 6.10
C ILE A 206 13.24 32.59 5.15
N THR A 207 13.10 31.28 5.23
CA THR A 207 12.16 30.46 4.44
C THR A 207 11.08 29.79 5.31
N PHE A 208 10.92 30.24 6.55
CA PHE A 208 9.99 29.73 7.53
C PHE A 208 9.59 30.78 8.57
N ALA A 209 8.49 30.56 9.28
CA ALA A 209 8.06 31.36 10.41
C ALA A 209 7.42 30.46 11.47
N VAL A 210 7.61 30.82 12.75
CA VAL A 210 6.98 30.12 13.88
C VAL A 210 6.26 31.12 14.76
N GLY A 211 4.99 30.81 15.05
CA GLY A 211 4.11 31.61 15.89
C GLY A 211 3.61 30.82 17.09
N TYR A 212 3.58 31.45 18.25
CA TYR A 212 2.88 30.96 19.44
C TYR A 212 1.62 31.79 19.67
N LEU A 213 0.46 31.17 19.51
CA LEU A 213 -0.85 31.81 19.67
C LEU A 213 -1.48 31.36 20.98
N TYR A 214 -1.96 32.29 21.80
CA TYR A 214 -2.57 32.00 23.10
C TYR A 214 -3.82 32.84 23.33
N GLY A 215 -4.58 32.54 24.39
CA GLY A 215 -5.82 33.26 24.72
C GLY A 215 -7.10 32.61 24.17
N PHE A 216 -7.03 31.34 23.73
CA PHE A 216 -8.20 30.56 23.33
C PHE A 216 -9.13 30.27 24.52
N GLU A 217 -10.44 30.21 24.26
CA GLU A 217 -11.47 29.98 25.29
C GLU A 217 -11.31 28.63 26.01
N ASP A 218 -10.75 27.64 25.32
CA ASP A 218 -10.49 26.29 25.86
C ASP A 218 -9.19 26.22 26.70
N ASN A 219 -8.56 27.36 26.98
CA ASN A 219 -7.28 27.52 27.68
C ASN A 219 -6.11 26.74 27.05
N SER A 220 -6.24 26.36 25.78
CA SER A 220 -5.13 25.79 25.03
C SER A 220 -4.36 26.87 24.26
N SER A 221 -3.20 26.49 23.73
CA SER A 221 -2.37 27.34 22.87
C SER A 221 -2.15 26.67 21.52
N ARG A 222 -1.63 27.42 20.56
CA ARG A 222 -1.27 26.93 19.23
C ARG A 222 0.19 27.25 18.94
N ILE A 223 0.89 26.28 18.37
CA ILE A 223 2.13 26.55 17.64
C ILE A 223 1.78 26.50 16.17
N TRP A 224 1.89 27.63 15.49
CA TRP A 224 1.75 27.74 14.05
C TRP A 224 3.14 27.73 13.42
N ILE A 225 3.32 26.94 12.36
CA ILE A 225 4.56 26.87 11.61
C ILE A 225 4.22 27.03 10.13
N ALA A 226 4.90 27.95 9.45
CA ALA A 226 4.90 28.07 8.00
C ALA A 226 6.30 27.86 7.46
N MET A 227 6.44 27.13 6.36
CA MET A 227 7.71 26.95 5.65
C MET A 227 7.45 27.08 4.15
N HIS A 228 8.44 27.57 3.41
CA HIS A 228 8.35 27.58 1.96
C HIS A 228 8.25 26.14 1.45
N HIS A 229 7.33 25.85 0.53
CA HIS A 229 7.00 24.49 0.14
C HIS A 229 8.18 23.75 -0.52
N LEU A 230 9.13 24.49 -1.12
CA LEU A 230 10.41 23.93 -1.61
C LEU A 230 11.22 23.14 -0.57
N ILE A 231 11.01 23.39 0.72
CA ILE A 231 11.78 22.79 1.82
C ILE A 231 10.91 21.95 2.77
N ILE A 232 9.64 21.74 2.45
CA ILE A 232 8.72 20.97 3.30
C ILE A 232 7.70 20.18 2.47
N ASP A 233 7.26 19.06 3.01
CA ASP A 233 6.10 18.31 2.55
C ASP A 233 5.24 17.84 3.73
N THR A 234 4.13 17.19 3.42
CA THR A 234 3.19 16.64 4.41
C THR A 234 3.81 15.62 5.37
N VAL A 235 4.80 14.83 4.93
CA VAL A 235 5.49 13.85 5.80
C VAL A 235 6.44 14.60 6.75
N SER A 236 7.15 15.59 6.25
CA SER A 236 8.06 16.47 6.99
C SER A 236 7.34 17.21 8.11
N CYS A 237 6.09 17.65 7.90
CA CYS A 237 5.28 18.23 8.97
C CYS A 237 5.18 17.29 10.19
N ARG A 238 4.97 15.97 9.97
CA ARG A 238 4.86 14.99 11.07
C ARG A 238 6.18 14.79 11.79
N VAL A 239 7.29 14.76 11.03
CA VAL A 239 8.65 14.70 11.56
C VAL A 239 8.91 15.91 12.47
N LEU A 240 8.64 17.12 11.98
CA LEU A 240 8.82 18.36 12.73
C LEU A 240 7.97 18.41 14.00
N ILE A 241 6.69 17.99 13.94
CA ILE A 241 5.82 17.97 15.13
C ILE A 241 6.37 17.01 16.19
N ARG A 242 6.78 15.81 15.78
CA ARG A 242 7.35 14.79 16.67
C ARG A 242 8.63 15.31 17.32
N ASP A 243 9.54 15.87 16.54
CA ASP A 243 10.85 16.29 17.01
C ASP A 243 10.76 17.58 17.83
N LEU A 244 9.84 18.49 17.48
CA LEU A 244 9.54 19.67 18.29
C LEU A 244 9.06 19.28 19.68
N LYS A 245 8.11 18.33 19.76
CA LYS A 245 7.62 17.82 21.04
C LYS A 245 8.75 17.15 21.84
N ALA A 246 9.51 16.27 21.21
CA ALA A 246 10.59 15.54 21.87
C ALA A 246 11.66 16.49 22.43
N ALA A 247 12.14 17.44 21.64
CA ALA A 247 13.12 18.42 22.07
C ALA A 247 12.54 19.36 23.14
N TYR A 248 11.28 19.78 23.04
CA TYR A 248 10.61 20.57 24.08
C TYR A 248 10.47 19.79 25.39
N GLU A 249 10.31 18.47 25.35
CA GLU A 249 10.28 17.61 26.54
C GLU A 249 11.70 17.32 27.10
N GLY A 250 12.76 17.76 26.42
CA GLY A 250 14.16 17.56 26.81
C GLY A 250 14.72 16.20 26.38
N HIS A 251 14.09 15.54 25.42
CA HIS A 251 14.57 14.30 24.83
C HIS A 251 15.56 14.55 23.69
N ASP A 252 16.55 13.66 23.57
CA ASP A 252 17.44 13.62 22.42
C ASP A 252 16.67 13.21 21.15
N LEU A 253 16.98 13.87 20.03
CA LEU A 253 16.41 13.57 18.71
C LEU A 253 17.11 12.36 18.06
N GLY A 254 18.30 12.01 18.55
CA GLY A 254 19.12 10.93 18.00
C GLY A 254 19.89 11.38 16.75
N PRO A 255 20.57 10.44 16.06
CA PRO A 255 21.36 10.76 14.88
C PRO A 255 20.48 11.05 13.66
N LYS A 256 20.98 11.89 12.75
CA LYS A 256 20.30 12.23 11.50
C LYS A 256 20.11 11.02 10.58
N GLY A 257 19.11 11.11 9.70
CA GLY A 257 18.95 10.20 8.57
C GLY A 257 19.89 10.50 7.41
N SER A 258 19.65 9.86 6.27
CA SER A 258 20.31 10.25 5.01
C SER A 258 19.86 11.64 4.62
N SER A 259 20.78 12.45 4.11
CA SER A 259 20.50 13.86 3.80
C SER A 259 19.60 14.02 2.56
N TYR A 260 18.94 15.17 2.45
CA TYR A 260 18.16 15.53 1.26
C TYR A 260 19.05 15.55 0.00
N ARG A 261 20.32 15.98 0.11
CA ARG A 261 21.32 15.89 -0.96
C ARG A 261 21.57 14.45 -1.41
N GLN A 262 21.79 13.51 -0.49
CA GLN A 262 22.02 12.10 -0.83
C GLN A 262 20.83 11.52 -1.59
N TRP A 263 19.61 11.87 -1.17
CA TRP A 263 18.40 11.49 -1.90
C TRP A 263 18.31 12.12 -3.28
N ALA A 264 18.54 13.43 -3.39
CA ALA A 264 18.49 14.14 -4.67
C ALA A 264 19.50 13.58 -5.68
N LEU A 265 20.69 13.22 -5.22
CA LEU A 265 21.69 12.52 -6.04
C LEU A 265 21.25 11.12 -6.45
N ALA A 266 20.56 10.36 -5.58
CA ALA A 266 20.02 9.06 -5.94
C ALA A 266 18.92 9.16 -7.00
N ILE A 267 18.05 10.17 -6.91
CA ILE A 267 17.02 10.43 -7.93
C ILE A 267 17.62 10.92 -9.25
N GLN A 268 18.65 11.76 -9.21
CA GLN A 268 19.37 12.18 -10.42
C GLN A 268 20.04 10.99 -11.13
N ASN A 269 20.49 9.98 -10.38
CA ASN A 269 21.12 8.77 -10.88
C ASN A 269 20.15 7.58 -10.93
N TYR A 270 18.84 7.84 -11.00
CA TYR A 270 17.81 6.79 -10.99
C TYR A 270 18.04 5.78 -12.12
N PRO A 271 18.05 4.46 -11.83
CA PRO A 271 18.32 3.45 -12.83
C PRO A 271 17.20 3.40 -13.86
N ARG A 272 17.58 3.38 -15.14
CA ARG A 272 16.63 3.27 -16.25
C ARG A 272 16.29 1.79 -16.48
N SER A 273 15.00 1.44 -16.42
CA SER A 273 14.47 0.12 -16.75
C SER A 273 13.59 0.20 -18.01
N ASP A 274 13.81 -0.70 -18.97
CA ASP A 274 13.00 -0.74 -20.21
C ASP A 274 11.53 -1.07 -19.90
N ASP A 275 11.26 -1.95 -18.93
CA ASP A 275 9.90 -2.31 -18.50
C ASP A 275 9.16 -1.10 -17.91
N GLU A 276 9.85 -0.28 -17.13
CA GLU A 276 9.26 0.92 -16.52
C GLU A 276 8.97 2.00 -17.57
N LEU A 277 9.84 2.15 -18.56
CA LEU A 277 9.61 3.08 -19.66
C LEU A 277 8.38 2.67 -20.48
N LEU A 278 8.27 1.38 -20.81
CA LEU A 278 7.10 0.83 -21.51
C LEU A 278 5.82 1.06 -20.71
N PHE A 279 5.87 0.86 -19.38
CA PHE A 279 4.74 1.13 -18.49
C PHE A 279 4.32 2.61 -18.56
N TRP A 280 5.26 3.55 -18.46
CA TRP A 280 4.94 4.98 -18.52
C TRP A 280 4.51 5.46 -19.91
N GLU A 281 5.01 4.83 -20.98
CA GLU A 281 4.54 5.07 -22.34
C GLU A 281 3.08 4.62 -22.49
N GLU A 282 2.71 3.47 -21.95
CA GLU A 282 1.31 3.01 -21.92
C GLU A 282 0.42 3.94 -21.09
N MET A 283 0.85 4.35 -19.89
CA MET A 283 0.09 5.25 -19.00
C MET A 283 -0.12 6.66 -19.55
N THR A 284 0.69 7.06 -20.55
CA THR A 284 0.57 8.35 -21.23
C THR A 284 0.04 8.23 -22.65
N LYS A 285 -0.28 7.01 -23.09
CA LYS A 285 -0.86 6.74 -24.41
C LYS A 285 -2.23 7.39 -24.50
N GLU A 286 -2.50 8.06 -25.62
CA GLU A 286 -3.79 8.76 -25.83
C GLU A 286 -4.14 9.76 -24.73
N MET A 287 -3.12 10.32 -24.04
CA MET A 287 -3.29 11.49 -23.19
C MET A 287 -3.67 12.68 -24.08
N ASN A 288 -4.93 12.69 -24.51
CA ASN A 288 -5.53 13.74 -25.30
C ASN A 288 -5.59 14.96 -24.40
N GLN A 289 -4.80 15.96 -24.74
CA GLN A 289 -5.01 17.32 -24.26
C GLN A 289 -6.24 17.88 -24.98
N THR A 290 -7.41 17.25 -24.83
CA THR A 290 -8.66 17.86 -25.28
C THR A 290 -8.71 19.24 -24.64
N ALA A 291 -8.78 20.27 -25.49
CA ALA A 291 -8.72 21.66 -25.06
C ALA A 291 -10.00 22.01 -24.31
N LEU A 292 -10.08 21.59 -23.05
CA LEU A 292 -11.11 22.06 -22.14
C LEU A 292 -10.84 23.53 -21.86
N HIS A 293 -11.89 24.33 -22.01
CA HIS A 293 -11.83 25.76 -21.79
C HIS A 293 -11.43 26.06 -20.33
N LYS A 294 -10.27 26.70 -20.13
CA LYS A 294 -9.83 27.19 -18.81
C LYS A 294 -10.60 28.48 -18.51
N SER A 295 -11.53 28.42 -17.56
CA SER A 295 -12.16 29.61 -16.98
C SER A 295 -11.10 30.53 -16.37
N GLN A 296 -11.28 31.85 -16.58
CA GLN A 296 -10.47 32.87 -15.92
C GLN A 296 -10.71 32.90 -14.42
N ILE A 297 -11.94 32.65 -13.99
CA ILE A 297 -12.32 32.64 -12.57
C ILE A 297 -12.11 31.23 -12.03
N GLN A 298 -11.26 31.11 -11.00
CA GLN A 298 -11.10 29.89 -10.21
C GLN A 298 -12.32 29.72 -9.28
N GLN A 299 -12.89 28.53 -9.31
CA GLN A 299 -13.98 28.09 -8.45
C GLN A 299 -13.40 27.25 -7.31
N ARG A 300 -13.97 27.39 -6.12
CA ARG A 300 -13.66 26.53 -4.97
C ARG A 300 -14.94 25.85 -4.51
N ALA A 301 -14.86 24.54 -4.33
CA ALA A 301 -15.94 23.74 -3.78
C ALA A 301 -15.36 22.82 -2.70
N SER A 302 -16.20 22.38 -1.78
CA SER A 302 -15.80 21.44 -0.76
C SER A 302 -16.98 20.63 -0.28
N PHE A 303 -16.73 19.39 0.13
CA PHE A 303 -17.72 18.60 0.86
C PHE A 303 -17.02 17.71 1.89
N SER A 304 -17.79 17.22 2.85
CA SER A 304 -17.33 16.28 3.85
C SER A 304 -18.25 15.07 3.91
N LEU A 305 -17.68 13.91 4.24
CA LEU A 305 -18.45 12.75 4.67
C LEU A 305 -18.88 12.93 6.13
N SER A 306 -19.92 12.22 6.55
CA SER A 306 -20.18 12.07 8.00
C SER A 306 -19.07 11.28 8.67
N ILE A 307 -18.91 11.40 9.98
CA ILE A 307 -17.95 10.60 10.77
C ILE A 307 -18.23 9.11 10.56
N THR A 308 -19.50 8.70 10.56
CA THR A 308 -19.91 7.31 10.33
C THR A 308 -19.54 6.80 8.93
N GLN A 309 -19.76 7.60 7.88
CA GLN A 309 -19.33 7.24 6.52
C GLN A 309 -17.80 7.17 6.43
N THR A 310 -17.10 8.09 7.08
CA THR A 310 -15.63 8.12 7.11
C THR A 310 -15.07 6.88 7.80
N GLU A 311 -15.62 6.48 8.95
CA GLU A 311 -15.21 5.27 9.65
C GLU A 311 -15.42 4.02 8.78
N LYS A 312 -16.61 3.90 8.17
CA LYS A 312 -16.94 2.80 7.26
C LYS A 312 -15.97 2.74 6.07
N LEU A 313 -15.68 3.87 5.43
CA LEU A 313 -14.76 3.96 4.30
C LEU A 313 -13.33 3.54 4.70
N LEU A 314 -12.85 3.99 5.86
CA LEU A 314 -11.49 3.72 6.33
C LEU A 314 -11.31 2.29 6.86
N ARG A 315 -12.38 1.60 7.26
CA ARG A 315 -12.30 0.28 7.91
C ARG A 315 -13.07 -0.81 7.17
N ASP A 316 -14.38 -0.66 7.05
CA ASP A 316 -15.28 -1.76 6.68
C ASP A 316 -15.35 -1.98 5.17
N CYS A 317 -15.37 -0.89 4.39
CA CYS A 317 -15.53 -0.92 2.93
C CYS A 317 -14.39 -1.66 2.23
N ASN A 318 -13.18 -1.60 2.81
CA ASN A 318 -11.98 -2.22 2.26
C ASN A 318 -12.09 -3.75 2.15
N ARG A 319 -12.96 -4.39 2.93
CA ARG A 319 -13.07 -5.85 3.02
C ARG A 319 -13.68 -6.49 1.78
N ALA A 320 -14.61 -5.81 1.10
CA ALA A 320 -15.36 -6.41 -0.01
C ALA A 320 -14.47 -6.78 -1.21
N TYR A 321 -13.42 -5.98 -1.44
CA TYR A 321 -12.54 -6.11 -2.61
C TYR A 321 -11.05 -6.18 -2.24
N ASP A 322 -10.71 -6.41 -0.96
CA ASP A 322 -9.33 -6.28 -0.44
C ASP A 322 -8.68 -4.95 -0.89
N THR A 323 -9.39 -3.85 -0.67
CA THR A 323 -8.97 -2.53 -1.12
C THR A 323 -8.31 -1.72 0.00
N ARG A 324 -7.72 -0.58 -0.39
CA ARG A 324 -7.36 0.52 0.51
C ARG A 324 -8.33 1.67 0.28
N ALA A 325 -8.49 2.54 1.27
CA ALA A 325 -9.35 3.73 1.15
C ALA A 325 -9.02 4.56 -0.11
N ASN A 326 -7.73 4.70 -0.45
CA ASN A 326 -7.32 5.42 -1.67
C ASN A 326 -7.87 4.80 -2.96
N GLU A 327 -7.93 3.48 -3.06
CA GLU A 327 -8.44 2.78 -4.27
C GLU A 327 -9.95 3.04 -4.44
N LEU A 328 -10.71 3.06 -3.34
CA LEU A 328 -12.13 3.39 -3.32
C LEU A 328 -12.39 4.88 -3.65
N LEU A 329 -11.57 5.78 -3.09
CA LEU A 329 -11.63 7.21 -3.38
C LEU A 329 -11.36 7.50 -4.85
N LEU A 330 -10.32 6.88 -5.42
CA LEU A 330 -9.97 7.02 -6.82
C LEU A 330 -11.05 6.46 -7.74
N THR A 331 -11.67 5.32 -7.38
CA THR A 331 -12.78 4.77 -8.17
C THR A 331 -13.95 5.76 -8.24
N ALA A 332 -14.35 6.34 -7.11
CA ALA A 332 -15.40 7.36 -7.09
C ALA A 332 -15.02 8.62 -7.87
N PHE A 333 -13.76 9.05 -7.78
CA PHE A 333 -13.25 10.22 -8.50
C PHE A 333 -13.23 10.01 -10.01
N GLY A 334 -12.70 8.87 -10.48
CA GLY A 334 -12.68 8.50 -11.89
C GLY A 334 -14.08 8.36 -12.48
N TRP A 335 -15.01 7.80 -11.72
CA TRP A 335 -16.41 7.69 -12.14
C TRP A 335 -17.05 9.07 -12.29
N ALA A 336 -16.87 9.96 -11.31
CA ALA A 336 -17.39 11.32 -11.38
C ALA A 336 -16.78 12.12 -12.54
N LEU A 337 -15.49 11.94 -12.86
CA LEU A 337 -14.86 12.54 -14.02
C LEU A 337 -15.45 12.02 -15.34
N GLN A 338 -15.64 10.71 -15.48
CA GLN A 338 -16.27 10.09 -16.65
C GLN A 338 -17.67 10.68 -16.89
N GLU A 339 -18.49 10.75 -15.86
CA GLU A 339 -19.85 11.31 -15.95
C GLU A 339 -19.84 12.82 -16.20
N THR A 340 -18.85 13.56 -15.68
CA THR A 340 -18.75 15.01 -15.89
C THR A 340 -18.28 15.37 -17.30
N LEU A 341 -17.30 14.65 -17.82
CA LEU A 341 -16.64 14.97 -19.09
C LEU A 341 -17.22 14.20 -20.27
N GLY A 342 -18.00 13.14 -20.03
CA GLY A 342 -18.54 12.26 -21.09
C GLY A 342 -17.46 11.46 -21.81
N SER A 343 -16.27 11.30 -21.21
CA SER A 343 -15.15 10.55 -21.77
C SER A 343 -14.94 9.24 -21.01
N ASN A 344 -14.80 8.13 -21.75
CA ASN A 344 -14.52 6.81 -21.19
C ASN A 344 -13.08 6.66 -20.65
N THR A 345 -12.19 7.59 -21.01
CA THR A 345 -10.79 7.57 -20.56
C THR A 345 -10.43 8.94 -20.00
N ASN A 346 -10.01 8.96 -18.73
CA ASN A 346 -9.63 10.18 -18.04
C ASN A 346 -8.24 9.98 -17.41
N HIS A 347 -7.33 10.89 -17.74
CA HIS A 347 -5.98 10.93 -17.18
C HIS A 347 -5.93 11.96 -16.06
N ILE A 348 -5.30 11.57 -14.95
CA ILE A 348 -5.12 12.42 -13.78
C ILE A 348 -3.66 12.38 -13.33
N THR A 349 -3.25 13.43 -12.63
CA THR A 349 -2.02 13.50 -11.88
C THR A 349 -2.31 12.96 -10.50
N LEU A 350 -1.55 11.94 -10.08
CA LEU A 350 -1.52 11.47 -8.71
C LEU A 350 -0.24 11.92 -8.03
N GLU A 351 -0.36 12.21 -6.74
CA GLU A 351 0.78 12.53 -5.88
C GLU A 351 1.16 11.32 -5.00
N GLY A 352 2.47 11.08 -4.91
CA GLY A 352 3.09 10.15 -3.98
C GLY A 352 4.03 10.89 -3.02
N HIS A 353 4.32 10.31 -1.86
CA HIS A 353 5.22 10.94 -0.88
C HIS A 353 6.70 10.97 -1.32
N GLY A 354 7.10 10.12 -2.27
CA GLY A 354 8.44 10.09 -2.87
C GLY A 354 9.57 9.71 -1.93
N ARG A 355 9.32 8.78 -1.00
CA ARG A 355 10.30 8.30 0.02
C ARG A 355 10.41 6.78 -0.09
N GLU A 356 10.78 6.34 -1.28
CA GLU A 356 10.75 4.94 -1.68
C GLU A 356 12.06 4.25 -1.30
N GLY A 357 12.00 3.33 -0.33
CA GLY A 357 13.20 2.63 0.16
C GLY A 357 13.80 1.62 -0.83
N SER A 358 13.09 1.30 -1.91
CA SER A 358 13.56 0.42 -3.00
C SER A 358 14.62 1.08 -3.89
N ILE A 359 14.69 2.41 -3.93
CA ILE A 359 15.54 3.14 -4.90
C ILE A 359 17.03 3.04 -4.56
N ASP A 360 17.39 3.27 -3.30
CA ASP A 360 18.73 2.99 -2.78
C ASP A 360 18.58 2.42 -1.36
N PRO A 361 18.76 1.10 -1.16
CA PRO A 361 18.67 0.46 0.15
C PRO A 361 19.67 1.00 1.19
N SER A 362 20.72 1.72 0.75
CA SER A 362 21.68 2.38 1.64
C SER A 362 21.22 3.74 2.15
N LEU A 363 20.07 4.26 1.67
CA LEU A 363 19.50 5.53 2.11
C LEU A 363 18.28 5.32 3.02
N ASN A 364 18.16 6.17 4.03
CA ASN A 364 16.95 6.29 4.84
C ASN A 364 16.58 7.76 5.05
N VAL A 365 15.55 8.18 4.33
CA VAL A 365 15.03 9.55 4.34
C VAL A 365 13.73 9.69 5.12
N GLY A 366 13.32 8.69 5.91
CA GLY A 366 12.04 8.72 6.63
C GLY A 366 11.92 9.88 7.65
N ASP A 367 13.05 10.32 8.19
CA ASP A 367 13.18 11.42 9.17
C ASP A 367 13.71 12.72 8.56
N THR A 368 13.92 12.76 7.24
CA THR A 368 14.57 13.89 6.58
C THR A 368 13.52 14.92 6.16
N VAL A 369 13.63 16.15 6.66
CA VAL A 369 12.74 17.25 6.23
C VAL A 369 13.14 17.70 4.81
N GLY A 370 12.15 18.02 3.97
CA GLY A 370 12.35 18.47 2.59
C GLY A 370 11.09 18.25 1.75
N TRP A 371 11.11 18.69 0.49
CA TRP A 371 10.01 18.42 -0.44
C TRP A 371 10.31 17.17 -1.27
N PHE A 372 9.71 16.03 -0.91
CA PHE A 372 9.96 14.74 -1.57
C PHE A 372 8.84 14.35 -2.55
N THR A 373 7.74 15.10 -2.60
CA THR A 373 6.56 14.76 -3.38
C THR A 373 6.90 14.36 -4.81
N THR A 374 6.29 13.25 -5.23
CA THR A 374 6.37 12.74 -6.60
C THR A 374 5.01 12.90 -7.24
N MET A 375 4.99 13.19 -8.54
CA MET A 375 3.79 13.26 -9.36
C MET A 375 3.92 12.29 -10.53
N TYR A 376 2.83 11.63 -10.89
CA TYR A 376 2.80 10.71 -12.03
C TYR A 376 1.42 10.64 -12.68
N PRO A 377 1.33 10.32 -13.98
CA PRO A 377 0.06 10.14 -14.67
C PRO A 377 -0.60 8.84 -14.25
N PHE A 378 -1.92 8.89 -14.09
CA PHE A 378 -2.77 7.72 -13.89
C PHE A 378 -3.95 7.80 -14.85
N VAL A 379 -4.28 6.70 -15.49
CA VAL A 379 -5.43 6.60 -16.39
C VAL A 379 -6.50 5.69 -15.78
N PHE A 380 -7.72 6.22 -15.65
CA PHE A 380 -8.84 5.42 -15.19
C PHE A 380 -9.29 4.43 -16.27
N PRO A 381 -9.56 3.16 -15.90
CA PRO A 381 -10.32 2.28 -16.77
C PRO A 381 -11.77 2.79 -16.87
N PRO A 382 -12.48 2.56 -17.98
CA PRO A 382 -13.90 2.87 -18.08
C PRO A 382 -14.69 2.19 -16.97
N ILE A 383 -15.51 2.95 -16.24
CA ILE A 383 -16.34 2.43 -15.16
C ILE A 383 -17.77 2.27 -15.69
N HIS A 384 -18.11 1.04 -16.06
CA HIS A 384 -19.47 0.66 -16.47
C HIS A 384 -20.18 -0.15 -15.38
N ASP A 385 -19.42 -0.98 -14.68
CA ASP A 385 -19.84 -1.74 -13.51
C ASP A 385 -18.96 -1.34 -12.32
N LEU A 386 -19.59 -1.12 -11.16
CA LEU A 386 -18.92 -0.58 -9.99
C LEU A 386 -17.95 -1.58 -9.36
N GLY A 387 -18.32 -2.87 -9.31
CA GLY A 387 -17.43 -3.93 -8.79
C GLY A 387 -16.16 -4.07 -9.63
N ASN A 388 -16.32 -4.20 -10.94
CA ASN A 388 -15.18 -4.23 -11.87
C ASN A 388 -14.39 -2.92 -11.88
N GLY A 389 -15.06 -1.76 -11.76
CA GLY A 389 -14.40 -0.46 -11.66
C GLY A 389 -13.46 -0.36 -10.45
N ILE A 390 -13.90 -0.85 -9.29
CA ILE A 390 -13.09 -0.92 -8.07
C ILE A 390 -11.87 -1.83 -8.29
N LEU A 391 -12.08 -3.03 -8.81
CA LEU A 391 -11.01 -4.02 -9.03
C LEU A 391 -9.99 -3.55 -10.06
N ASN A 392 -10.44 -3.02 -11.19
CA ASN A 392 -9.55 -2.49 -12.22
C ASN A 392 -8.75 -1.27 -11.73
N THR A 393 -9.37 -0.40 -10.93
CA THR A 393 -8.68 0.76 -10.33
C THR A 393 -7.63 0.29 -9.33
N LYS A 394 -7.97 -0.68 -8.47
CA LYS A 394 -7.06 -1.34 -7.52
C LYS A 394 -5.86 -1.95 -8.24
N ASP A 395 -6.09 -2.78 -9.26
CA ASP A 395 -5.05 -3.51 -9.96
C ASP A 395 -4.12 -2.55 -10.72
N ARG A 396 -4.67 -1.54 -11.40
CA ARG A 396 -3.86 -0.49 -12.05
C ARG A 396 -3.01 0.27 -11.05
N LEU A 397 -3.58 0.66 -9.90
CA LEU A 397 -2.84 1.40 -8.88
C LEU A 397 -1.69 0.55 -8.29
N ARG A 398 -1.90 -0.76 -8.13
CA ARG A 398 -0.88 -1.69 -7.60
C ARG A 398 0.21 -2.04 -8.59
N ARG A 399 -0.04 -1.89 -9.90
CA ARG A 399 0.95 -2.08 -10.98
C ARG A 399 1.95 -0.93 -11.10
N ILE A 400 1.69 0.22 -10.48
CA ILE A 400 2.58 1.38 -10.56
C ILE A 400 3.94 1.05 -9.91
N PRO A 401 5.04 1.11 -10.67
CA PRO A 401 6.38 0.89 -10.14
C PRO A 401 6.72 1.92 -9.07
N ASP A 402 7.22 1.46 -7.92
CA ASP A 402 7.72 2.29 -6.80
C ASP A 402 6.86 3.54 -6.52
N HIS A 403 5.54 3.37 -6.51
CA HIS A 403 4.56 4.45 -6.26
C HIS A 403 4.75 5.70 -7.15
N GLY A 404 5.30 5.53 -8.36
CA GLY A 404 5.35 6.55 -9.40
C GLY A 404 6.58 7.44 -9.38
N ILE A 405 7.56 7.18 -8.51
CA ILE A 405 8.77 8.01 -8.40
C ILE A 405 9.57 8.09 -9.69
N GLY A 406 9.63 6.99 -10.46
CA GLY A 406 10.41 6.92 -11.68
C GLY A 406 9.87 7.81 -12.81
N TYR A 407 8.59 8.17 -12.84
CA TYR A 407 8.08 9.10 -13.87
C TYR A 407 8.79 10.46 -13.80
N GLY A 408 8.91 11.01 -12.59
CA GLY A 408 9.65 12.26 -12.36
C GLY A 408 11.15 12.12 -12.63
N ALA A 409 11.75 11.03 -12.17
CA ALA A 409 13.18 10.80 -12.33
C ALA A 409 13.60 10.57 -13.79
N LEU A 410 12.81 9.83 -14.57
CA LEU A 410 13.12 9.46 -15.95
C LEU A 410 12.80 10.57 -16.96
N TYR A 411 11.69 11.29 -16.76
CA TYR A 411 11.21 12.27 -17.74
C TYR A 411 11.27 13.71 -17.27
N GLY A 412 11.12 13.96 -15.96
CA GLY A 412 10.83 15.28 -15.41
C GLY A 412 9.43 15.78 -15.81
N TYR A 413 8.86 16.69 -15.01
CA TYR A 413 7.48 17.16 -15.23
C TYR A 413 7.38 18.32 -16.21
N VAL A 414 8.51 18.98 -16.52
CA VAL A 414 8.55 20.08 -17.48
C VAL A 414 8.65 19.54 -18.91
N LYS A 415 9.52 18.55 -19.13
CA LYS A 415 9.73 17.95 -20.46
C LYS A 415 8.57 17.06 -20.88
N LYS A 416 8.02 16.28 -19.94
CA LYS A 416 6.84 15.43 -20.18
C LYS A 416 5.71 15.85 -19.22
N PRO A 417 4.84 16.79 -19.64
CA PRO A 417 3.85 17.39 -18.75
C PRO A 417 2.85 16.36 -18.25
N LEU A 418 2.33 16.61 -17.06
CA LEU A 418 1.35 15.77 -16.37
C LEU A 418 -0.09 16.10 -16.80
N PRO A 419 -1.05 15.20 -16.57
CA PRO A 419 -2.47 15.47 -16.78
C PRO A 419 -2.98 16.69 -16.00
N ARG A 420 -3.97 17.39 -16.56
CA ARG A 420 -4.48 18.65 -15.99
C ARG A 420 -5.53 18.46 -14.88
N PHE A 421 -5.88 17.23 -14.56
CA PHE A 421 -6.75 16.89 -13.44
C PHE A 421 -5.87 16.29 -12.34
N SER A 422 -6.04 16.67 -11.09
CA SER A 422 -5.20 16.26 -9.96
C SER A 422 -6.06 15.67 -8.85
N PHE A 423 -5.56 14.59 -8.24
CA PHE A 423 -6.12 14.03 -7.02
C PHE A 423 -5.01 13.70 -6.01
N ASN A 424 -5.12 14.25 -4.80
CA ASN A 424 -4.17 14.03 -3.72
C ASN A 424 -4.88 13.60 -2.43
N TYR A 425 -4.48 12.45 -1.87
CA TYR A 425 -4.97 11.96 -0.58
C TYR A 425 -3.88 12.06 0.48
N LEU A 426 -4.01 13.04 1.38
CA LEU A 426 -3.01 13.37 2.41
C LEU A 426 -3.04 12.41 3.62
N GLY A 427 -4.05 11.55 3.70
CA GLY A 427 -4.19 10.59 4.79
C GLY A 427 -4.99 11.10 6.00
N GLN A 428 -4.72 10.51 7.16
CA GLN A 428 -5.40 10.82 8.42
C GLN A 428 -4.54 11.68 9.33
N PHE A 429 -5.12 12.76 9.86
CA PHE A 429 -4.56 13.69 10.81
C PHE A 429 -5.47 13.77 12.05
N GLY A 430 -4.86 13.86 13.23
CA GLY A 430 -5.57 13.76 14.51
C GLY A 430 -5.73 12.31 14.98
N GLY A 431 -5.35 12.04 16.24
CA GLY A 431 -5.44 10.73 16.86
C GLY A 431 -6.71 10.58 17.70
N SER A 432 -7.30 9.39 17.69
CA SER A 432 -8.45 9.04 18.52
C SER A 432 -8.05 8.89 20.01
N SER A 433 -8.01 10.00 20.75
CA SER A 433 -8.47 10.19 22.14
C SER A 433 -7.76 11.40 22.75
N PRO A 434 -8.50 12.41 23.27
CA PRO A 434 -7.89 13.57 23.92
C PRO A 434 -7.37 13.17 25.30
N SER A 435 -6.06 12.91 25.40
CA SER A 435 -5.36 13.11 26.67
C SER A 435 -5.03 14.60 26.80
N SER A 436 -5.17 15.19 27.99
CA SER A 436 -4.93 16.63 28.24
C SER A 436 -3.48 17.11 28.00
N SER A 437 -2.57 16.22 27.58
CA SER A 437 -1.15 16.49 27.31
C SER A 437 -0.73 16.25 25.85
N SER A 438 -1.66 15.97 24.94
CA SER A 438 -1.31 15.64 23.54
C SER A 438 -1.15 16.89 22.67
N TRP A 439 -0.01 16.98 22.00
CA TRP A 439 0.25 17.89 20.88
C TRP A 439 -0.48 17.33 19.66
N ILE A 440 -1.48 18.05 19.14
CA ILE A 440 -2.38 17.55 18.10
C ILE A 440 -2.38 18.53 16.92
N LEU A 441 -2.24 18.01 15.70
CA LEU A 441 -2.44 18.84 14.51
C LEU A 441 -3.90 19.31 14.44
N THR A 442 -4.10 20.60 14.27
CA THR A 442 -5.42 21.26 14.20
C THR A 442 -5.46 22.21 13.02
N ASN A 443 -6.64 22.34 12.42
CA ASN A 443 -6.94 23.35 11.40
C ASN A 443 -8.19 24.13 11.83
N GLY A 444 -8.11 24.83 12.96
CA GLY A 444 -9.22 25.68 13.40
C GLY A 444 -9.49 26.83 12.41
N PRO A 445 -10.65 27.49 12.50
CA PRO A 445 -11.00 28.59 11.60
C PRO A 445 -9.94 29.69 11.60
N GLY A 446 -9.34 29.96 10.44
CA GLY A 446 -8.29 30.98 10.30
C GLY A 446 -6.96 30.65 10.99
N GLU A 447 -6.78 29.44 11.54
CA GLU A 447 -5.53 29.00 12.16
C GLU A 447 -4.44 28.63 11.12
N ILE A 448 -4.62 29.01 9.86
CA ILE A 448 -3.65 28.88 8.76
C ILE A 448 -3.66 30.18 7.94
N GLY A 449 -2.50 30.60 7.44
CA GLY A 449 -2.41 31.75 6.53
C GLY A 449 -2.74 31.37 5.09
N TYR A 450 -2.79 32.35 4.19
CA TYR A 450 -2.82 32.09 2.75
C TYR A 450 -1.45 31.59 2.31
N ASP A 451 -1.36 30.31 1.94
CA ASP A 451 -0.11 29.66 1.56
C ASP A 451 0.46 30.15 0.22
N ARG A 452 -0.36 30.80 -0.62
CA ARG A 452 0.06 31.34 -1.92
C ARG A 452 -0.34 32.81 -2.05
N ALA A 453 0.48 33.57 -2.76
CA ALA A 453 0.12 34.93 -3.16
C ALA A 453 -1.10 34.94 -4.11
N PRO A 454 -2.09 35.83 -3.91
CA PRO A 454 -3.26 35.94 -4.79
C PRO A 454 -2.92 36.17 -6.27
N GLU A 455 -1.83 36.90 -6.54
CA GLU A 455 -1.36 37.22 -7.89
C GLU A 455 -0.93 35.98 -8.69
N ASP A 456 -0.50 34.92 -8.01
CA ASP A 456 -0.04 33.68 -8.62
C ASP A 456 -1.12 32.58 -8.61
N SER A 457 -2.37 32.92 -8.26
CA SER A 457 -3.50 31.98 -8.26
C SER A 457 -3.79 31.34 -9.63
N ASP A 458 -3.36 32.00 -10.73
CA ASP A 458 -3.46 31.53 -12.11
C ASP A 458 -2.33 30.60 -12.57
N ALA A 459 -1.23 30.53 -11.82
CA ALA A 459 -0.01 29.79 -12.17
C ALA A 459 -0.12 28.27 -11.95
N ASP A 460 -1.28 27.80 -11.46
CA ASP A 460 -1.58 26.39 -11.44
C ASP A 460 -1.89 25.86 -12.84
N THR A 461 -1.28 24.71 -13.15
CA THR A 461 -1.43 24.01 -14.43
C THR A 461 -2.67 23.12 -14.43
N ALA A 462 -3.17 22.75 -13.25
CA ALA A 462 -4.38 21.96 -13.10
C ALA A 462 -5.64 22.77 -13.49
N LEU A 463 -6.54 22.12 -14.24
CA LEU A 463 -7.91 22.56 -14.46
C LEU A 463 -8.83 22.17 -13.30
N LEU A 464 -8.51 21.08 -12.62
CA LEU A 464 -9.21 20.60 -11.45
C LEU A 464 -8.17 19.99 -10.52
N ASP A 465 -8.10 20.48 -9.31
CA ASP A 465 -7.22 20.00 -8.26
C ASP A 465 -8.08 19.61 -7.07
N THR A 466 -8.00 18.34 -6.65
CA THR A 466 -8.81 17.80 -5.56
C THR A 466 -7.91 17.24 -4.49
N THR A 467 -7.97 17.84 -3.30
CA THR A 467 -7.24 17.38 -2.12
C THR A 467 -8.22 16.77 -1.12
N CYS A 468 -7.87 15.60 -0.59
CA CYS A 468 -8.64 14.88 0.40
C CYS A 468 -7.79 14.61 1.65
N LEU A 469 -8.38 14.82 2.82
CA LEU A 469 -7.77 14.47 4.11
C LEU A 469 -8.84 14.03 5.11
N CYS A 470 -8.44 13.22 6.09
CA CYS A 470 -9.28 12.91 7.25
C CYS A 470 -8.74 13.68 8.46
N LEU A 471 -9.57 14.54 9.05
CA LEU A 471 -9.26 15.30 10.25
C LEU A 471 -10.35 15.05 11.29
N ASP A 472 -9.97 14.76 12.52
CA ASP A 472 -10.90 14.48 13.64
C ASP A 472 -11.96 13.41 13.31
N GLY A 473 -11.57 12.39 12.55
CA GLY A 473 -12.45 11.29 12.14
C GLY A 473 -13.44 11.66 11.02
N GLN A 474 -13.32 12.84 10.42
CA GLN A 474 -14.14 13.29 9.30
C GLN A 474 -13.31 13.47 8.03
N MET A 475 -13.72 12.84 6.94
CA MET A 475 -13.09 13.03 5.63
C MET A 475 -13.63 14.29 4.95
N ARG A 476 -12.71 15.15 4.53
CA ARG A 476 -12.98 16.42 3.86
C ARG A 476 -12.29 16.44 2.50
N PHE A 477 -13.01 16.98 1.52
CA PHE A 477 -12.57 17.17 0.15
C PHE A 477 -12.61 18.67 -0.16
N ASP A 478 -11.48 19.20 -0.60
CA ASP A 478 -11.35 20.57 -1.08
C ASP A 478 -11.00 20.52 -2.57
N ILE A 479 -11.81 21.19 -3.39
CA ILE A 479 -11.76 21.17 -4.85
C ILE A 479 -11.48 22.59 -5.34
N SER A 480 -10.43 22.74 -6.12
CA SER A 480 -10.09 23.96 -6.85
C SER A 480 -10.25 23.69 -8.35
N SER A 481 -11.07 24.49 -9.04
CA SER A 481 -11.47 24.20 -10.42
C SER A 481 -11.44 25.44 -11.30
N ARG A 482 -11.11 25.23 -12.56
CA ARG A 482 -11.19 26.22 -13.65
C ARG A 482 -12.04 25.70 -14.82
N LEU A 483 -12.92 24.75 -14.57
CA LEU A 483 -13.87 24.23 -15.56
C LEU A 483 -15.12 25.12 -15.71
N GLY A 484 -15.25 26.18 -14.90
CA GLY A 484 -16.47 27.00 -14.80
C GLY A 484 -17.38 26.54 -13.67
N MET A 485 -18.27 27.41 -13.19
CA MET A 485 -19.10 27.17 -12.00
C MET A 485 -20.01 25.94 -12.18
N GLU A 486 -20.79 25.90 -13.26
CA GLU A 486 -21.74 24.79 -13.54
C GLU A 486 -21.05 23.41 -13.58
N THR A 487 -19.93 23.30 -14.29
CA THR A 487 -19.17 22.04 -14.39
C THR A 487 -18.52 21.67 -13.05
N THR A 488 -18.04 22.65 -12.28
CA THR A 488 -17.44 22.41 -10.96
C THR A 488 -18.48 21.91 -9.97
N ASP A 489 -19.66 22.53 -9.94
CA ASP A 489 -20.76 22.12 -9.07
C ASP A 489 -21.25 20.72 -9.45
N ARG A 490 -21.47 20.47 -10.74
CA ARG A 490 -21.83 19.15 -11.25
C ARG A 490 -20.80 18.08 -10.86
N PHE A 491 -19.51 18.34 -11.08
CA PHE A 491 -18.44 17.41 -10.70
C PHE A 491 -18.46 17.14 -9.19
N THR A 492 -18.58 18.18 -8.37
CA THR A 492 -18.57 18.08 -6.91
C THR A 492 -19.75 17.25 -6.40
N THR A 493 -20.95 17.49 -6.92
CA THR A 493 -22.15 16.72 -6.58
C THR A 493 -22.02 15.27 -7.01
N LEU A 494 -21.55 15.02 -8.24
CA LEU A 494 -21.33 13.67 -8.76
C LEU A 494 -20.27 12.94 -7.93
N PHE A 495 -19.15 13.58 -7.60
CA PHE A 495 -18.08 12.94 -6.83
C PHE A 495 -18.55 12.52 -5.45
N LYS A 496 -19.29 13.38 -4.74
CA LYS A 496 -19.92 12.99 -3.48
C LYS A 496 -20.87 11.81 -3.65
N SER A 497 -21.76 11.85 -4.64
CA SER A 497 -22.75 10.78 -4.88
C SER A 497 -22.10 9.45 -5.28
N CYS A 498 -21.12 9.47 -6.19
CA CYS A 498 -20.33 8.31 -6.59
C CYS A 498 -19.60 7.69 -5.39
N LEU A 499 -19.04 8.52 -4.49
CA LEU A 499 -18.38 8.04 -3.29
C LEU A 499 -19.36 7.39 -2.30
N GLU A 500 -20.53 7.99 -2.11
CA GLU A 500 -21.61 7.40 -1.32
C GLU A 500 -22.09 6.06 -1.90
N HIS A 501 -22.18 5.95 -3.23
CA HIS A 501 -22.49 4.69 -3.92
C HIS A 501 -21.38 3.66 -3.76
N VAL A 502 -20.09 4.03 -3.87
CA VAL A 502 -18.96 3.11 -3.62
C VAL A 502 -18.99 2.59 -2.19
N ILE A 503 -19.23 3.46 -1.21
CA ILE A 503 -19.35 3.07 0.21
C ILE A 503 -20.53 2.10 0.38
N GLN A 504 -21.70 2.43 -0.16
CA GLN A 504 -22.88 1.58 -0.03
C GLN A 504 -22.68 0.23 -0.72
N HIS A 505 -22.19 0.23 -1.95
CA HIS A 505 -21.88 -0.97 -2.74
C HIS A 505 -20.90 -1.87 -2.04
N THR A 506 -19.81 -1.34 -1.47
CA THR A 506 -18.80 -2.14 -0.76
C THR A 506 -19.33 -2.70 0.56
N LEU A 507 -20.22 -1.98 1.25
CA LEU A 507 -20.88 -2.48 2.47
C LEU A 507 -21.93 -3.55 2.15
N ASP A 508 -22.71 -3.39 1.09
CA ASP A 508 -23.70 -4.39 0.65
C ASP A 508 -23.01 -5.62 0.07
N SER A 509 -21.94 -5.38 -0.68
CA SER A 509 -21.06 -6.43 -1.18
C SER A 509 -20.30 -7.14 -0.07
N SER A 510 -20.15 -6.57 1.13
CA SER A 510 -19.59 -7.32 2.26
C SER A 510 -20.45 -8.52 2.68
N TYR A 511 -21.71 -8.56 2.23
CA TYR A 511 -22.62 -9.71 2.33
C TYR A 511 -22.60 -10.65 1.11
N ILE A 512 -22.16 -10.17 -0.06
CA ILE A 512 -22.22 -10.89 -1.35
C ILE A 512 -20.84 -11.43 -1.78
N HIS A 513 -19.74 -10.78 -1.40
CA HIS A 513 -18.38 -11.08 -1.84
C HIS A 513 -17.67 -12.19 -1.08
N ARG A 514 -18.41 -12.95 -0.24
CA ARG A 514 -17.94 -14.28 0.18
C ARG A 514 -18.03 -15.29 -0.97
N ASP A 515 -18.77 -14.98 -2.04
CA ASP A 515 -19.07 -15.88 -3.16
C ASP A 515 -18.60 -15.39 -4.55
N MET A 516 -17.81 -14.29 -4.66
CA MET A 516 -17.39 -13.72 -5.95
C MET A 516 -15.92 -13.24 -6.01
N ILE A 517 -14.95 -14.04 -5.54
CA ILE A 517 -13.50 -13.76 -5.79
C ILE A 517 -13.16 -14.08 -7.25
N HIS A 518 -13.64 -13.31 -8.23
CA HIS A 518 -13.39 -13.60 -9.64
C HIS A 518 -13.61 -12.37 -10.54
N SER A 519 -12.71 -11.38 -10.47
CA SER A 519 -12.47 -10.48 -11.60
C SER A 519 -11.05 -10.70 -12.10
N SER A 520 -10.97 -11.00 -13.38
CA SER A 520 -9.78 -11.45 -14.09
C SER A 520 -9.24 -10.34 -15.00
N PRO A 521 -7.91 -10.16 -15.10
CA PRO A 521 -7.30 -9.21 -16.04
C PRO A 521 -7.52 -9.60 -17.50
N ALA A 522 -7.31 -8.65 -18.41
CA ALA A 522 -7.46 -8.86 -19.85
C ALA A 522 -6.54 -10.01 -20.36
N PRO A 523 -6.95 -10.77 -21.40
CA PRO A 523 -6.31 -12.03 -21.82
C PRO A 523 -4.82 -11.97 -22.24
N ASP A 524 -4.23 -10.78 -22.42
CA ASP A 524 -2.88 -10.62 -22.97
C ASP A 524 -1.77 -10.39 -21.92
N ASP A 525 -2.10 -10.19 -20.64
CA ASP A 525 -1.15 -9.90 -19.53
C ASP A 525 -0.93 -11.07 -18.56
N PHE A 526 -1.49 -12.26 -18.83
CA PHE A 526 -1.40 -13.40 -17.92
C PHE A 526 -0.06 -14.13 -18.06
N ILE A 527 0.80 -14.05 -17.03
CA ILE A 527 2.01 -14.88 -16.92
C ILE A 527 1.58 -16.29 -16.47
N PRO A 528 1.75 -17.32 -17.32
CA PRO A 528 1.23 -18.66 -17.05
C PRO A 528 1.96 -19.38 -15.92
N TYR A 529 3.27 -19.16 -15.79
CA TYR A 529 4.12 -19.83 -14.82
C TYR A 529 5.44 -19.09 -14.60
N PHE A 530 6.13 -19.48 -13.53
CA PHE A 530 7.50 -19.08 -13.22
C PHE A 530 8.43 -20.30 -13.33
N GLU A 531 9.53 -20.16 -14.06
CA GLU A 531 10.56 -21.20 -14.18
C GLU A 531 11.67 -20.99 -13.15
N PHE A 532 11.88 -21.99 -12.29
CA PHE A 532 13.04 -22.07 -11.41
C PHE A 532 14.00 -23.11 -11.97
N ARG A 533 14.80 -22.67 -12.94
CA ARG A 533 15.78 -23.48 -13.70
C ARG A 533 17.11 -22.73 -13.81
N GLY A 534 18.22 -23.43 -14.02
CA GLY A 534 19.54 -22.81 -14.16
C GLY A 534 20.69 -23.79 -13.84
N HIS A 535 21.94 -23.34 -14.01
CA HIS A 535 23.14 -24.20 -13.85
C HIS A 535 23.26 -24.89 -12.48
N GLU A 536 22.71 -24.30 -11.42
CA GLU A 536 22.74 -24.84 -10.06
C GLU A 536 21.56 -25.78 -9.73
N ARG A 537 20.59 -25.92 -10.64
CA ARG A 537 19.40 -26.77 -10.49
C ARG A 537 19.49 -28.00 -11.40
N LYS A 538 19.20 -29.18 -10.86
CA LYS A 538 19.38 -30.49 -11.50
C LYS A 538 18.14 -31.37 -11.29
N GLY A 539 18.07 -32.49 -12.01
CA GLY A 539 16.97 -33.45 -11.90
C GLY A 539 15.83 -33.19 -12.88
N HIS A 540 14.76 -33.96 -12.74
CA HIS A 540 13.53 -33.84 -13.53
C HIS A 540 12.82 -32.51 -13.24
N ILE A 541 11.93 -32.09 -14.14
CA ILE A 541 11.10 -30.90 -13.93
C ILE A 541 9.87 -31.30 -13.12
N SER A 542 9.67 -30.60 -12.01
CA SER A 542 8.47 -30.72 -11.18
C SER A 542 7.51 -29.56 -11.48
N PHE A 543 6.30 -29.89 -11.91
CA PHE A 543 5.27 -28.91 -12.25
C PHE A 543 4.30 -28.74 -11.07
N LEU A 544 4.23 -27.52 -10.54
CA LEU A 544 3.46 -27.18 -9.35
C LEU A 544 2.22 -26.37 -9.75
N LEU A 545 1.03 -26.88 -9.41
CA LEU A 545 -0.27 -26.31 -9.74
C LEU A 545 -0.89 -25.62 -8.52
N PRO A 546 -1.40 -24.39 -8.65
CA PRO A 546 -1.75 -23.54 -7.51
C PRO A 546 -3.12 -23.90 -6.87
N PRO A 547 -3.38 -23.48 -5.62
CA PRO A 547 -4.70 -23.60 -4.98
C PRO A 547 -5.74 -22.67 -5.63
N GLY A 548 -7.03 -22.88 -5.32
CA GLY A 548 -8.14 -22.15 -5.97
C GLY A 548 -8.10 -20.64 -5.68
N GLU A 549 -7.71 -20.28 -4.46
CA GLU A 549 -7.67 -18.89 -3.97
C GLU A 549 -6.28 -18.23 -4.09
N GLY A 550 -5.32 -18.86 -4.77
CA GLY A 550 -3.94 -18.36 -4.88
C GLY A 550 -3.27 -18.72 -6.20
N GLY A 551 -2.15 -18.08 -6.51
CA GLY A 551 -1.33 -18.33 -7.70
C GLY A 551 -0.02 -19.05 -7.38
N ALA A 552 0.96 -18.87 -8.27
CA ALA A 552 2.29 -19.48 -8.16
C ALA A 552 3.01 -19.11 -6.86
N GLU A 553 2.77 -17.90 -6.35
CA GLU A 553 3.34 -17.36 -5.13
C GLU A 553 3.03 -18.20 -3.87
N SER A 554 1.99 -19.03 -3.94
CA SER A 554 1.64 -20.02 -2.92
C SER A 554 2.79 -20.96 -2.56
N TYR A 555 3.74 -21.17 -3.50
CA TYR A 555 4.86 -22.10 -3.32
C TYR A 555 6.21 -21.44 -3.05
N PHE A 556 6.32 -20.12 -3.22
CA PHE A 556 7.63 -19.43 -3.24
C PHE A 556 8.35 -19.51 -1.89
N ASN A 557 7.61 -19.35 -0.80
CA ASN A 557 8.17 -19.29 0.55
C ASN A 557 8.21 -20.66 1.27
N ASN A 558 7.79 -21.74 0.61
CA ASN A 558 7.78 -23.11 1.15
C ASN A 558 8.55 -24.09 0.24
N ILE A 559 7.90 -24.72 -0.74
CA ILE A 559 8.46 -25.76 -1.61
C ILE A 559 9.62 -25.21 -2.45
N VAL A 560 9.46 -24.05 -3.09
CA VAL A 560 10.52 -23.46 -3.93
C VAL A 560 11.76 -23.13 -3.10
N ARG A 561 11.54 -22.62 -1.88
CA ARG A 561 12.61 -22.30 -0.92
C ARG A 561 13.36 -23.55 -0.45
N GLN A 562 12.66 -24.67 -0.23
CA GLN A 562 13.25 -25.92 0.25
C GLN A 562 13.85 -26.80 -0.86
N LEU A 563 13.53 -26.52 -2.12
CA LEU A 563 14.10 -27.19 -3.29
C LEU A 563 14.96 -26.22 -4.13
N PRO A 564 16.03 -25.62 -3.58
CA PRO A 564 16.84 -24.63 -4.31
C PRO A 564 17.64 -25.25 -5.47
N HIS A 565 17.83 -26.56 -5.47
CA HIS A 565 18.63 -27.30 -6.46
C HIS A 565 17.81 -28.18 -7.40
N SER A 566 16.48 -28.12 -7.35
CA SER A 566 15.61 -28.90 -8.24
C SER A 566 15.03 -28.02 -9.35
N ASN A 567 14.77 -28.59 -10.52
CA ASN A 567 14.08 -27.88 -11.59
C ASN A 567 12.57 -27.81 -11.27
N LEU A 568 12.04 -26.60 -11.12
CA LEU A 568 10.63 -26.39 -10.83
C LEU A 568 9.99 -25.48 -11.87
N VAL A 569 8.74 -25.76 -12.20
CA VAL A 569 7.86 -24.87 -12.96
C VAL A 569 6.62 -24.64 -12.11
N VAL A 570 6.38 -23.40 -11.72
CA VAL A 570 5.31 -23.06 -10.77
C VAL A 570 4.26 -22.25 -11.49
N PHE A 571 3.09 -22.84 -11.69
CA PHE A 571 2.01 -22.26 -12.48
C PHE A 571 1.19 -21.23 -11.69
N ASN A 572 0.76 -20.20 -12.40
CA ASN A 572 -0.22 -19.22 -11.91
C ASN A 572 -1.64 -19.70 -12.20
N ASN A 573 -2.63 -19.22 -11.44
CA ASN A 573 -3.98 -19.78 -11.46
C ASN A 573 -4.84 -19.16 -12.57
N LEU A 574 -4.81 -19.74 -13.77
CA LEU A 574 -5.64 -19.28 -14.89
C LEU A 574 -7.14 -19.26 -14.54
N TYR A 575 -7.64 -20.16 -13.70
CA TYR A 575 -9.06 -20.17 -13.33
C TYR A 575 -9.44 -18.92 -12.51
N LEU A 576 -8.56 -18.51 -11.60
CA LEU A 576 -8.67 -17.24 -10.89
C LEU A 576 -8.53 -16.02 -11.83
N HIS A 577 -7.67 -16.14 -12.84
CA HIS A 577 -7.33 -15.11 -13.83
C HIS A 577 -8.16 -15.09 -15.11
N ALA A 578 -9.11 -16.00 -15.34
CA ALA A 578 -9.95 -16.01 -16.54
C ALA A 578 -11.39 -16.49 -16.25
N SER A 579 -11.93 -16.10 -15.09
CA SER A 579 -13.10 -16.64 -14.39
C SER A 579 -14.41 -16.78 -15.18
N ASN A 580 -14.45 -16.30 -16.43
CA ASN A 580 -15.60 -16.36 -17.33
C ASN A 580 -15.39 -17.13 -18.65
N THR A 581 -14.22 -17.75 -18.90
CA THR A 581 -13.91 -18.35 -20.22
C THR A 581 -13.83 -19.87 -20.26
N ARG A 582 -13.45 -20.56 -19.17
CA ARG A 582 -13.34 -22.02 -19.11
C ARG A 582 -14.20 -22.55 -17.97
N LYS A 583 -15.12 -23.48 -18.29
CA LYS A 583 -16.17 -23.91 -17.36
C LYS A 583 -15.88 -25.25 -16.69
N SER A 584 -14.82 -25.97 -17.09
CA SER A 584 -14.52 -27.31 -16.60
C SER A 584 -13.03 -27.56 -16.38
N PHE A 585 -12.68 -28.52 -15.50
CA PHE A 585 -11.28 -28.89 -15.26
C PHE A 585 -10.64 -29.47 -16.51
N GLU A 586 -11.42 -30.13 -17.38
CA GLU A 586 -10.96 -30.70 -18.65
C GLU A 586 -10.48 -29.58 -19.60
N GLU A 587 -11.26 -28.52 -19.78
CA GLU A 587 -10.88 -27.36 -20.57
C GLU A 587 -9.67 -26.66 -19.97
N LEU A 588 -9.65 -26.52 -18.65
CA LEU A 588 -8.57 -25.86 -17.94
C LEU A 588 -7.25 -26.66 -18.08
N ALA A 589 -7.29 -27.97 -17.90
CA ALA A 589 -6.14 -28.86 -18.02
C ALA A 589 -5.45 -28.75 -19.39
N GLN A 590 -6.20 -28.64 -20.48
CA GLN A 590 -5.62 -28.50 -21.82
C GLN A 590 -4.69 -27.28 -21.92
N TYR A 591 -5.03 -26.15 -21.29
CA TYR A 591 -4.15 -24.98 -21.25
C TYR A 591 -2.80 -25.30 -20.58
N TYR A 592 -2.86 -25.92 -19.40
CA TYR A 592 -1.66 -26.24 -18.66
C TYR A 592 -0.83 -27.30 -19.38
N ILE A 593 -1.47 -28.29 -20.02
CA ILE A 593 -0.81 -29.30 -20.85
C ILE A 593 -0.04 -28.65 -21.99
N ASP A 594 -0.64 -27.69 -22.71
CA ASP A 594 0.03 -27.00 -23.81
C ASP A 594 1.33 -26.31 -23.35
N HIS A 595 1.35 -25.77 -22.12
CA HIS A 595 2.55 -25.18 -21.53
C HIS A 595 3.53 -26.22 -21.00
N ILE A 596 3.04 -27.27 -20.32
CA ILE A 596 3.85 -28.38 -19.81
C ILE A 596 4.61 -29.05 -20.95
N GLN A 597 3.93 -29.38 -22.06
CA GLN A 597 4.52 -30.06 -23.22
C GLN A 597 5.51 -29.17 -24.00
N ARG A 598 5.37 -27.84 -23.95
CA ARG A 598 6.39 -26.93 -24.50
C ARG A 598 7.70 -26.98 -23.71
N LEU A 599 7.61 -27.17 -22.39
CA LEU A 599 8.77 -27.21 -21.49
C LEU A 599 9.39 -28.61 -21.41
N GLN A 600 8.55 -29.64 -21.44
CA GLN A 600 8.93 -31.04 -21.43
C GLN A 600 8.00 -31.82 -22.37
N PRO A 601 8.41 -32.10 -23.63
CA PRO A 601 7.52 -32.71 -24.63
C PRO A 601 7.02 -34.12 -24.29
N HIS A 602 7.79 -34.88 -23.51
CA HIS A 602 7.49 -36.27 -23.18
C HIS A 602 7.67 -36.55 -21.69
N GLY A 603 6.88 -37.49 -21.18
CA GLY A 603 7.00 -38.01 -19.83
C GLY A 603 8.29 -38.81 -19.59
N PRO A 604 8.52 -39.25 -18.34
CA PRO A 604 7.57 -39.17 -17.25
C PRO A 604 7.44 -37.76 -16.65
N TYR A 605 6.21 -37.33 -16.37
CA TYR A 605 5.93 -36.06 -15.69
C TYR A 605 5.86 -36.21 -14.16
N HIS A 606 6.27 -35.16 -13.45
CA HIS A 606 6.18 -35.06 -12.00
C HIS A 606 5.30 -33.86 -11.65
N LEU A 607 4.12 -34.13 -11.08
CA LEU A 607 3.10 -33.12 -10.83
C LEU A 607 2.85 -33.00 -9.32
N LEU A 608 2.72 -31.75 -8.86
CA LEU A 608 2.28 -31.43 -7.51
C LEU A 608 1.14 -30.42 -7.58
N GLY A 609 0.09 -30.62 -6.79
CA GLY A 609 -1.01 -29.69 -6.73
C GLY A 609 -1.62 -29.57 -5.34
N TRP A 610 -1.87 -28.33 -4.90
CA TRP A 610 -2.56 -28.03 -3.65
C TRP A 610 -4.01 -27.72 -3.92
N SER A 611 -4.93 -28.36 -3.18
CA SER A 611 -6.36 -28.07 -3.20
C SER A 611 -6.92 -28.25 -4.61
N PHE A 612 -7.53 -27.20 -5.17
CA PHE A 612 -7.87 -27.03 -6.59
C PHE A 612 -6.77 -27.54 -7.54
N GLY A 613 -5.52 -27.14 -7.32
CA GLY A 613 -4.38 -27.52 -8.16
C GLY A 613 -4.13 -29.02 -8.16
N GLY A 614 -4.49 -29.73 -7.09
CA GLY A 614 -4.39 -31.19 -7.05
C GLY A 614 -5.49 -31.86 -7.88
N VAL A 615 -6.72 -31.36 -7.86
CA VAL A 615 -7.80 -31.83 -8.75
C VAL A 615 -7.43 -31.56 -10.22
N LEU A 616 -6.90 -30.38 -10.51
CA LEU A 616 -6.38 -30.02 -11.83
C LEU A 616 -5.23 -30.94 -12.26
N SER A 617 -4.27 -31.22 -11.37
CA SER A 617 -3.14 -32.12 -11.67
C SER A 617 -3.59 -33.56 -11.99
N MET A 618 -4.67 -34.03 -11.37
CA MET A 618 -5.29 -35.32 -11.71
C MET A 618 -5.88 -35.30 -13.12
N GLU A 619 -6.59 -34.24 -13.50
CA GLU A 619 -7.16 -34.13 -14.85
C GLU A 619 -6.06 -33.96 -15.93
N ILE A 620 -5.02 -33.18 -15.63
CA ILE A 620 -3.81 -33.08 -16.49
C ILE A 620 -3.20 -34.47 -16.69
N SER A 621 -3.03 -35.23 -15.60
CA SER A 621 -2.51 -36.60 -15.64
C SER A 621 -3.35 -37.50 -16.54
N ARG A 622 -4.68 -37.42 -16.40
CA ARG A 622 -5.63 -38.19 -17.22
C ARG A 622 -5.43 -37.94 -18.70
N GLN A 623 -5.43 -36.67 -19.11
CA GLN A 623 -5.32 -36.30 -20.53
C GLN A 623 -3.95 -36.66 -21.11
N LEU A 624 -2.86 -36.45 -20.36
CA LEU A 624 -1.50 -36.84 -20.79
C LEU A 624 -1.40 -38.36 -20.99
N VAL A 625 -1.91 -39.16 -20.06
CA VAL A 625 -1.90 -40.62 -20.18
C VAL A 625 -2.78 -41.11 -21.34
N LEU A 626 -3.92 -40.46 -21.58
CA LEU A 626 -4.75 -40.75 -22.75
C LEU A 626 -4.02 -40.42 -24.06
N ALA A 627 -3.14 -39.41 -24.06
CA ALA A 627 -2.26 -39.07 -25.18
C ALA A 627 -1.04 -40.00 -25.33
N GLY A 628 -0.90 -41.02 -24.48
CA GLY A 628 0.19 -42.00 -24.52
C GLY A 628 1.43 -41.60 -23.73
N GLU A 629 1.35 -40.52 -22.94
CA GLU A 629 2.42 -40.09 -22.05
C GLU A 629 2.38 -40.84 -20.70
N SER A 630 3.44 -40.69 -19.90
CA SER A 630 3.54 -41.31 -18.57
C SER A 630 3.69 -40.27 -17.45
N ILE A 631 3.14 -40.57 -16.27
CA ILE A 631 3.27 -39.76 -15.06
C ILE A 631 4.06 -40.60 -14.04
N ALA A 632 5.20 -40.10 -13.56
CA ALA A 632 5.98 -40.81 -12.55
C ALA A 632 5.43 -40.55 -11.15
N THR A 633 5.10 -39.30 -10.83
CA THR A 633 4.67 -38.90 -9.49
C THR A 633 3.56 -37.87 -9.56
N LEU A 634 2.51 -38.09 -8.77
CA LEU A 634 1.40 -37.17 -8.58
C LEU A 634 1.22 -36.91 -7.09
N VAL A 635 1.64 -35.72 -6.64
CA VAL A 635 1.52 -35.28 -5.24
C VAL A 635 0.31 -34.36 -5.09
N LEU A 636 -0.63 -34.76 -4.25
CA LEU A 636 -1.87 -34.04 -3.97
C LEU A 636 -1.83 -33.52 -2.54
N ILE A 637 -2.02 -32.23 -2.35
CA ILE A 637 -2.04 -31.61 -1.02
C ILE A 637 -3.45 -31.17 -0.70
N ASP A 638 -4.09 -31.87 0.22
CA ASP A 638 -5.44 -31.64 0.75
C ASP A 638 -6.49 -31.28 -0.31
N SER A 639 -6.51 -32.05 -1.41
CA SER A 639 -7.44 -31.85 -2.54
C SER A 639 -8.80 -32.53 -2.30
N TYR A 640 -9.88 -31.87 -2.72
CA TYR A 640 -11.26 -32.32 -2.50
C TYR A 640 -11.86 -32.94 -3.76
N PHE A 641 -12.15 -34.25 -3.72
CA PHE A 641 -12.77 -35.00 -4.81
C PHE A 641 -14.25 -35.30 -4.54
N ALA A 642 -15.01 -35.64 -5.58
CA ALA A 642 -16.42 -36.05 -5.45
C ALA A 642 -17.30 -35.03 -4.69
N VAL A 643 -17.15 -33.73 -4.97
CA VAL A 643 -17.88 -32.66 -4.26
C VAL A 643 -19.39 -32.84 -4.30
N ARG A 644 -19.96 -33.37 -5.39
CA ARG A 644 -21.41 -33.70 -5.45
C ARG A 644 -21.84 -34.68 -4.36
N GLN A 645 -21.05 -35.70 -4.13
CA GLN A 645 -21.32 -36.71 -3.11
C GLN A 645 -21.17 -36.11 -1.70
N ALA A 646 -20.14 -35.29 -1.49
CA ALA A 646 -19.93 -34.59 -0.22
C ALA A 646 -21.09 -33.63 0.09
N ASN A 647 -21.52 -32.82 -0.89
CA ASN A 647 -22.67 -31.90 -0.76
C ASN A 647 -23.96 -32.66 -0.44
N ALA A 648 -24.20 -33.78 -1.13
CA ALA A 648 -25.36 -34.64 -0.86
C ALA A 648 -25.32 -35.22 0.56
N ALA A 649 -24.13 -35.63 1.04
CA ALA A 649 -23.95 -36.18 2.38
C ALA A 649 -24.24 -35.16 3.49
N ILE A 650 -23.89 -33.89 3.28
CA ILE A 650 -24.18 -32.81 4.24
C ILE A 650 -25.55 -32.15 4.04
N LYS A 651 -26.36 -32.65 3.10
CA LYS A 651 -27.71 -32.14 2.75
C LYS A 651 -27.74 -30.66 2.37
N SER A 652 -26.71 -30.17 1.70
CA SER A 652 -26.72 -28.82 1.13
C SER A 652 -27.43 -28.81 -0.23
N PRO A 653 -28.23 -27.77 -0.56
CA PRO A 653 -28.87 -27.63 -1.87
C PRO A 653 -27.85 -27.70 -3.01
N ALA A 654 -28.21 -28.36 -4.12
CA ALA A 654 -27.32 -28.50 -5.30
C ALA A 654 -26.90 -27.17 -5.94
N GLU A 655 -27.66 -26.10 -5.68
CA GLU A 655 -27.40 -24.73 -6.17
C GLU A 655 -26.42 -23.95 -5.27
N GLU A 656 -26.12 -24.47 -4.07
CA GLU A 656 -25.14 -23.88 -3.14
C GLU A 656 -23.75 -24.45 -3.50
N CYS A 657 -22.98 -23.71 -4.32
CA CYS A 657 -21.59 -24.07 -4.62
C CYS A 657 -20.72 -23.76 -3.41
N ILE A 658 -20.64 -24.71 -2.47
CA ILE A 658 -19.92 -24.57 -1.20
C ILE A 658 -18.38 -24.43 -1.38
N ILE A 659 -17.86 -24.94 -2.50
CA ILE A 659 -16.51 -24.69 -3.07
C ILE A 659 -16.76 -24.22 -4.52
N ASP A 660 -15.71 -23.82 -5.26
CA ASP A 660 -15.74 -23.47 -6.67
C ASP A 660 -16.66 -24.38 -7.51
N ALA A 661 -17.55 -23.77 -8.31
CA ALA A 661 -18.56 -24.48 -9.10
C ALA A 661 -17.95 -25.54 -10.04
N ILE A 662 -16.74 -25.31 -10.52
CA ILE A 662 -15.97 -26.24 -11.35
C ILE A 662 -15.67 -27.57 -10.63
N ASN A 663 -15.42 -27.55 -9.32
CA ASN A 663 -15.22 -28.76 -8.51
C ASN A 663 -16.52 -29.56 -8.36
N TYR A 664 -17.67 -28.88 -8.30
CA TYR A 664 -18.97 -29.55 -8.30
C TYR A 664 -19.29 -30.17 -9.66
N GLN A 665 -18.80 -29.58 -10.76
CA GLN A 665 -19.04 -30.10 -12.11
C GLN A 665 -18.14 -31.28 -12.47
N TYR A 666 -16.94 -31.35 -11.89
CA TYR A 666 -15.98 -32.40 -12.16
C TYR A 666 -16.34 -33.73 -11.49
N TYR A 667 -16.58 -34.75 -12.30
CA TYR A 667 -17.02 -36.06 -11.85
C TYR A 667 -16.43 -37.17 -12.74
N PRO A 668 -15.12 -37.45 -12.63
CA PRO A 668 -14.48 -38.52 -13.38
C PRO A 668 -14.94 -39.88 -12.86
N THR A 669 -15.03 -40.88 -13.74
CA THR A 669 -15.28 -42.28 -13.35
C THR A 669 -13.97 -42.99 -13.02
N GLN A 670 -14.04 -44.10 -12.27
CA GLN A 670 -12.86 -44.96 -12.07
C GLN A 670 -12.26 -45.46 -13.40
N GLY A 671 -13.09 -45.70 -14.40
CA GLY A 671 -12.63 -46.06 -15.75
C GLY A 671 -11.81 -44.96 -16.41
N ASP A 672 -12.16 -43.69 -16.17
CA ASP A 672 -11.46 -42.53 -16.71
C ASP A 672 -10.05 -42.39 -16.13
N LEU A 673 -9.84 -42.78 -14.87
CA LEU A 673 -8.55 -42.62 -14.17
C LEU A 673 -7.74 -43.92 -14.09
N ARG A 674 -8.29 -45.07 -14.53
CA ARG A 674 -7.63 -46.38 -14.42
C ARG A 674 -6.20 -46.40 -14.98
N ARG A 675 -5.97 -45.77 -16.14
CA ARG A 675 -4.63 -45.74 -16.75
C ARG A 675 -3.65 -44.84 -16.02
N VAL A 676 -4.15 -43.78 -15.36
CA VAL A 676 -3.32 -42.91 -14.53
C VAL A 676 -2.76 -43.71 -13.35
N VAL A 677 -3.59 -44.53 -12.72
CA VAL A 677 -3.21 -45.20 -11.46
C VAL A 677 -2.31 -46.43 -11.66
N GLU A 678 -2.33 -47.06 -12.85
CA GLU A 678 -1.56 -48.30 -13.11
C GLU A 678 -0.02 -48.09 -13.06
N HIS A 679 0.46 -46.88 -13.35
CA HIS A 679 1.90 -46.58 -13.47
C HIS A 679 2.36 -45.30 -12.78
N THR A 680 1.51 -44.69 -11.94
CA THR A 680 1.82 -43.42 -11.26
C THR A 680 1.95 -43.62 -9.76
N ASN A 681 3.00 -43.06 -9.15
CA ASN A 681 3.09 -42.96 -7.69
C ASN A 681 2.20 -41.80 -7.21
N ILE A 682 1.00 -42.11 -6.71
CA ILE A 682 0.05 -41.11 -6.20
C ILE A 682 0.23 -40.96 -4.68
N VAL A 683 0.58 -39.75 -4.24
CA VAL A 683 0.75 -39.40 -2.83
C VAL A 683 -0.26 -38.33 -2.45
N LEU A 684 -1.10 -38.60 -1.45
CA LEU A 684 -2.03 -37.62 -0.89
C LEU A 684 -1.54 -37.17 0.49
N PHE A 685 -1.21 -35.89 0.64
CA PHE A 685 -1.02 -35.23 1.93
C PHE A 685 -2.36 -34.71 2.41
N LYS A 686 -2.95 -35.35 3.42
CA LYS A 686 -4.30 -35.02 3.92
C LYS A 686 -4.22 -34.13 5.15
N ALA A 687 -4.90 -33.00 5.18
CA ALA A 687 -5.09 -32.24 6.40
C ALA A 687 -6.15 -32.92 7.30
N CYS A 688 -5.86 -33.04 8.59
CA CYS A 688 -6.78 -33.64 9.56
C CYS A 688 -7.49 -32.62 10.43
N ARG A 689 -7.05 -31.36 10.44
CA ARG A 689 -7.73 -30.28 11.18
C ARG A 689 -8.58 -29.43 10.26
N VAL A 690 -9.81 -29.16 10.68
CA VAL A 690 -10.66 -28.16 10.03
C VAL A 690 -10.13 -26.78 10.40
N SER A 691 -10.06 -25.88 9.41
CA SER A 691 -9.63 -24.50 9.62
C SER A 691 -10.71 -23.68 10.35
N ASP A 692 -10.31 -22.80 11.27
CA ASP A 692 -11.22 -21.86 11.98
C ASP A 692 -11.54 -20.60 11.13
N ILE A 693 -11.10 -20.58 9.86
CA ILE A 693 -11.26 -19.42 8.97
C ILE A 693 -12.74 -19.32 8.55
N GLY A 694 -13.33 -18.13 8.74
CA GLY A 694 -14.75 -17.88 8.58
C GLY A 694 -15.30 -18.28 7.20
N GLY A 695 -16.42 -19.02 7.22
CA GLY A 695 -17.16 -19.51 6.06
C GLY A 695 -18.65 -19.66 6.39
N SER A 696 -19.48 -20.08 5.43
CA SER A 696 -20.88 -20.44 5.72
C SER A 696 -20.96 -21.69 6.61
N GLU A 697 -22.09 -21.90 7.28
CA GLU A 697 -22.28 -23.12 8.09
C GLU A 697 -22.13 -24.39 7.23
N GLN A 698 -22.56 -24.31 5.98
CA GLN A 698 -22.49 -25.36 4.97
C GLN A 698 -21.05 -25.63 4.52
N GLN A 699 -20.24 -24.58 4.35
CA GLN A 699 -18.80 -24.72 4.06
C GLN A 699 -18.04 -25.37 5.21
N ARG A 700 -18.35 -24.97 6.45
CA ARG A 700 -17.81 -25.65 7.62
C ARG A 700 -18.20 -27.13 7.65
N LYS A 701 -19.48 -27.45 7.45
CA LYS A 701 -19.96 -28.85 7.40
C LYS A 701 -19.27 -29.66 6.31
N LEU A 702 -19.00 -29.05 5.15
CA LEU A 702 -18.32 -29.72 4.04
C LEU A 702 -16.86 -30.04 4.40
N PHE A 703 -16.13 -29.09 4.97
CA PHE A 703 -14.74 -29.32 5.40
C PHE A 703 -14.66 -30.28 6.59
N GLU A 704 -15.61 -30.24 7.52
CA GLU A 704 -15.76 -31.25 8.58
C GLU A 704 -16.01 -32.65 7.99
N TYR A 705 -16.85 -32.74 6.95
CA TYR A 705 -17.07 -33.99 6.23
C TYR A 705 -15.78 -34.52 5.60
N TYR A 706 -15.04 -33.69 4.84
CA TYR A 706 -13.77 -34.10 4.24
C TYR A 706 -12.71 -34.47 5.30
N ALA A 707 -12.60 -33.69 6.38
CA ALA A 707 -11.72 -34.01 7.50
C ALA A 707 -12.02 -35.39 8.09
N GLY A 708 -13.30 -35.80 8.14
CA GLY A 708 -13.74 -37.12 8.56
C GLY A 708 -13.52 -38.27 7.54
N THR A 709 -13.22 -37.96 6.28
CA THR A 709 -12.89 -38.98 5.25
C THR A 709 -11.40 -39.28 5.23
N LYS A 710 -10.97 -40.52 4.91
CA LYS A 710 -9.54 -40.88 4.92
C LYS A 710 -8.73 -40.35 3.73
N TYR A 711 -9.36 -40.20 2.56
CA TYR A 711 -8.66 -39.85 1.31
C TYR A 711 -9.25 -38.62 0.60
N ASN A 712 -9.99 -37.76 1.33
CA ASN A 712 -10.74 -36.65 0.74
C ASN A 712 -11.62 -37.06 -0.46
N LEU A 713 -12.20 -38.26 -0.34
CA LEU A 713 -12.97 -38.97 -1.38
C LEU A 713 -12.22 -39.31 -2.67
N LEU A 714 -10.89 -39.18 -2.72
CA LEU A 714 -10.11 -39.68 -3.86
C LEU A 714 -10.33 -41.18 -4.10
N ASP A 715 -10.60 -41.94 -3.03
CA ASP A 715 -10.89 -43.37 -3.07
C ASP A 715 -12.25 -43.73 -3.73
N THR A 716 -13.04 -42.73 -4.11
CA THR A 716 -14.26 -42.94 -4.91
C THR A 716 -13.96 -43.03 -6.41
N VAL A 717 -12.81 -42.51 -6.84
CA VAL A 717 -12.40 -42.44 -8.26
C VAL A 717 -11.08 -43.16 -8.55
N VAL A 718 -10.34 -43.54 -7.51
CA VAL A 718 -9.07 -44.28 -7.59
C VAL A 718 -9.07 -45.42 -6.55
N ASP A 719 -8.46 -46.56 -6.88
CA ASP A 719 -8.37 -47.70 -5.95
C ASP A 719 -7.47 -47.38 -4.75
N ARG A 720 -7.94 -47.71 -3.55
CA ARG A 720 -7.28 -47.38 -2.27
C ARG A 720 -5.84 -47.87 -2.18
N ASP A 721 -5.56 -49.05 -2.74
CA ASP A 721 -4.23 -49.68 -2.66
C ASP A 721 -3.18 -48.95 -3.52
N THR A 722 -3.62 -48.02 -4.37
CA THR A 722 -2.74 -47.20 -5.23
C THR A 722 -2.43 -45.82 -4.63
N ILE A 723 -3.09 -45.44 -3.53
CA ILE A 723 -2.93 -44.12 -2.91
C ILE A 723 -2.03 -44.23 -1.68
N ARG A 724 -0.87 -43.59 -1.71
CA ARG A 724 -0.07 -43.36 -0.51
C ARG A 724 -0.59 -42.12 0.23
N CYS A 725 -1.42 -42.32 1.26
CA CYS A 725 -1.92 -41.22 2.08
C CYS A 725 -0.98 -40.92 3.26
N ILE A 726 -0.62 -39.66 3.43
CA ILE A 726 0.17 -39.12 4.54
C ILE A 726 -0.72 -38.12 5.29
N GLU A 727 -1.05 -38.43 6.53
CA GLU A 727 -1.94 -37.61 7.37
C GLU A 727 -1.15 -36.50 8.07
N MET A 728 -1.55 -35.25 7.85
CA MET A 728 -1.02 -34.05 8.47
C MET A 728 -1.87 -33.70 9.70
N HIS A 729 -1.67 -34.47 10.78
CA HIS A 729 -2.53 -34.46 11.98
C HIS A 729 -2.66 -33.09 12.66
N ASP A 730 -1.60 -32.28 12.64
CA ASP A 730 -1.56 -30.98 13.30
C ASP A 730 -1.91 -29.81 12.36
N ASN A 731 -2.16 -30.11 11.08
CA ASN A 731 -2.30 -29.11 10.05
C ASN A 731 -3.75 -29.00 9.55
N THR A 732 -4.12 -27.76 9.23
CA THR A 732 -5.31 -27.43 8.45
C THR A 732 -4.95 -27.31 6.98
N HIS A 733 -5.96 -27.17 6.13
CA HIS A 733 -5.81 -26.89 4.71
C HIS A 733 -4.79 -25.78 4.38
N PHE A 734 -4.66 -24.77 5.25
CA PHE A 734 -3.78 -23.62 5.05
C PHE A 734 -2.54 -23.61 5.94
N SER A 735 -2.51 -24.34 7.06
CA SER A 735 -1.40 -24.23 8.01
C SER A 735 -0.17 -25.06 7.63
N TRP A 736 -0.32 -26.09 6.79
CA TRP A 736 0.78 -26.95 6.35
C TRP A 736 1.92 -26.15 5.69
N VAL A 737 1.60 -25.05 4.99
CA VAL A 737 2.60 -24.20 4.31
C VAL A 737 3.62 -23.57 5.25
N LYS A 738 3.33 -23.53 6.55
CA LYS A 738 4.21 -22.99 7.61
C LYS A 738 4.86 -24.07 8.46
N ASP A 739 4.49 -25.33 8.24
CA ASP A 739 5.02 -26.46 8.96
C ASP A 739 6.23 -27.00 8.20
N GLU A 740 7.43 -26.63 8.65
CA GLU A 740 8.67 -26.98 7.96
C GLU A 740 8.86 -28.50 7.83
N ILE A 741 8.33 -29.29 8.77
CA ILE A 741 8.42 -30.75 8.72
C ILE A 741 7.54 -31.29 7.60
N GLN A 742 6.29 -30.83 7.50
CA GLN A 742 5.39 -31.26 6.44
C GLN A 742 5.85 -30.79 5.07
N VAL A 743 6.29 -29.53 4.96
CA VAL A 743 6.86 -29.00 3.71
C VAL A 743 8.08 -29.83 3.28
N ALA A 744 8.96 -30.20 4.21
CA ALA A 744 10.11 -31.05 3.90
C ALA A 744 9.70 -32.45 3.43
N GLU A 745 8.67 -33.05 4.04
CA GLU A 745 8.16 -34.36 3.63
C GLU A 745 7.52 -34.32 2.23
N ILE A 746 6.78 -33.25 1.93
CA ILE A 746 6.25 -32.99 0.57
C ILE A 746 7.39 -32.84 -0.43
N CYS A 747 8.43 -32.05 -0.09
CA CYS A 747 9.59 -31.85 -0.95
C CYS A 747 10.33 -33.16 -1.27
N LYS A 748 10.43 -34.09 -0.30
CA LYS A 748 11.04 -35.41 -0.53
C LYS A 748 10.29 -36.26 -1.55
N MET A 749 8.99 -36.06 -1.72
CA MET A 749 8.22 -36.80 -2.75
C MET A 749 8.48 -36.25 -4.16
N MET A 750 9.08 -35.06 -4.27
CA MET A 750 9.40 -34.38 -5.52
C MET A 750 10.88 -34.48 -5.92
N LEU A 751 11.68 -35.25 -5.17
CA LEU A 751 13.09 -35.55 -5.43
C LEU A 751 13.20 -37.01 -5.89
#